data_AF-A0A5M3ZC23-F1
#
_entry.id   AF-A0A5M3ZC23-F1
#
_cell.length_a   1.000
_cell.length_b   1.000
_cell.length_c   1.000
_cell.angle_alpha   90.00
_cell.angle_beta   90.00
_cell.angle_gamma   90.00
#
_symmetry.space_group_name_H-M   'P 1'
#
loop_
_entity.id
_entity.type
_entity.pdbx_description
1 polymer ?
#
loop_
_entity_poly.entity_id
_entity_poly.type
_entity_poly.pdbx_seq_one_letter_code
_entity_poly.pdbx_strand_id
1 'polypeptide(L)'
;MKRHLLSLAILWLAGLVSAASNEFIDLHPLPRHVWDMDHLSKRDDAAQSVGLQDHEKFMWASGQEANTKVTAVSMVVYSKQDEKILDLDKVAFALESVTCGDKMVLKFNNKLFYAAAKFAWNWVNYNDLRSFVVVANWKGCGDPKARNPWVVSNAAFADKTSTITLDSVQSTWQKVSNSYNMDFGDIVLGSGGKSKRWLDFDLSKAFTVDLSSSFPSEIANWSMTTPYVDAYLAIECEDCGTQGTLQFAGHIEGSVFGGIDKFEVSATPHGIAAHLGLSLTFHGEVDFDTLPAPGDEFTLLELPLPSGWRVPGVLQFGPNVKINAGYTIERIVGDARVSTGITASVPDDSVAKVDLASKNPVEISGWIPEIETDPLEVSVQIDATAHVYTEVAVAASIEVLDENGVNVEIGIKVPDVTVTASAGYNVDGFCDNDTGKPFGLKLDASLGASLGLQGYTELKGDKDVFLDVTLYETPALYTFPQLCLAFGKQSPGACIPEQHTFDPDDSYPPGGYTDSEDDAGANIAERSLRLAKRDEKSAAYLTRKPYLLGCDEEKKHEIWPQKYQKPTSLRNKLQVPIMKPGMGCGEDEDEECPASTWSMDKLPDTLTKADRALVTQKGWASEHIYEGNWIRDFIQHLVDEKYPAIDGSTVGDDTKCKGAVNTFGNKLGVVIDTKTPRDAGNYSEALMQNLGTTWTSGERMALLPQIQNSMKYDIFNGNNIDASFSKKTLNQRVCSLGRIATVCKYMNHKAIRDRMVITNNALEAVLDQLQTSSEVYKPDGLDFKTAHQKWFEDMYKAGFENARTRLGTYLTSITSAELDSLDPDTKAAVQNVQDNCKEVWPLDSA
;
A
#
# COMPACT_ATOMS: atom_id res chain seq x y z
N MET A 1 -29.59 35.38 -4.67
CA MET A 1 -29.90 34.02 -4.19
C MET A 1 -28.70 33.08 -4.19
N LYS A 2 -27.94 32.90 -5.29
CA LYS A 2 -26.79 31.97 -5.33
C LYS A 2 -25.65 32.27 -4.34
N ARG A 3 -25.41 33.54 -3.96
CA ARG A 3 -24.43 33.90 -2.92
C ARG A 3 -24.88 33.60 -1.48
N HIS A 4 -26.18 33.58 -1.20
CA HIS A 4 -26.68 33.26 0.15
C HIS A 4 -26.77 31.75 0.41
N LEU A 5 -26.96 30.94 -0.64
CA LEU A 5 -26.95 29.47 -0.55
C LEU A 5 -25.53 28.92 -0.31
N LEU A 6 -24.50 29.55 -0.88
CA LEU A 6 -23.11 29.17 -0.62
C LEU A 6 -22.68 29.50 0.83
N SER A 7 -23.13 30.65 1.36
CA SER A 7 -22.88 31.03 2.75
C SER A 7 -23.63 30.15 3.74
N LEU A 8 -24.88 29.73 3.44
CA LEU A 8 -25.59 28.78 4.28
C LEU A 8 -24.97 27.38 4.22
N ALA A 9 -24.48 26.92 3.06
CA ALA A 9 -23.80 25.63 2.94
C ALA A 9 -22.46 25.61 3.68
N ILE A 10 -21.71 26.72 3.68
CA ILE A 10 -20.46 26.86 4.45
C ILE A 10 -20.76 26.96 5.95
N LEU A 11 -21.85 27.61 6.37
CA LEU A 11 -22.30 27.59 7.78
C LEU A 11 -22.88 26.23 8.22
N TRP A 12 -23.42 25.42 7.31
CA TRP A 12 -23.88 24.06 7.58
C TRP A 12 -22.72 23.05 7.62
N LEU A 13 -21.71 23.22 6.76
CA LEU A 13 -20.45 22.44 6.77
C LEU A 13 -19.57 22.79 7.99
N ALA A 14 -19.58 24.05 8.44
CA ALA A 14 -18.97 24.45 9.71
C ALA A 14 -19.76 23.95 10.94
N GLY A 15 -20.99 23.45 10.75
CA GLY A 15 -21.79 22.81 11.82
C GLY A 15 -21.59 21.30 11.95
N LEU A 16 -20.80 20.67 11.06
CA LEU A 16 -20.54 19.23 11.07
C LEU A 16 -19.08 18.85 11.34
N VAL A 17 -18.18 19.83 11.45
CA VAL A 17 -16.90 19.64 12.16
C VAL A 17 -17.11 20.17 13.56
N SER A 18 -17.75 19.36 14.41
CA SER A 18 -17.50 19.49 15.84
C SER A 18 -16.07 18.99 16.02
N ALA A 19 -15.09 19.89 15.91
CA ALA A 19 -13.88 19.71 16.70
C ALA A 19 -14.42 19.55 18.12
N ALA A 20 -14.40 18.32 18.64
CA ALA A 20 -14.77 18.08 20.03
C ALA A 20 -13.92 19.07 20.82
N SER A 21 -14.57 20.10 21.37
CA SER A 21 -13.88 21.05 22.22
C SER A 21 -13.24 20.20 23.32
N ASN A 22 -11.92 20.30 23.48
CA ASN A 22 -11.16 19.73 24.59
C ASN A 22 -11.73 20.28 25.91
N GLU A 23 -12.88 19.80 26.37
CA GLU A 23 -13.46 20.15 27.65
C GLU A 23 -12.87 19.22 28.69
N PHE A 24 -11.78 19.65 29.31
CA PHE A 24 -11.28 19.02 30.53
C PHE A 24 -12.39 18.97 31.58
N ILE A 25 -12.53 17.84 32.27
CA ILE A 25 -13.38 17.73 33.45
C ILE A 25 -12.75 18.56 34.57
N ASP A 26 -13.41 19.64 34.98
CA ASP A 26 -13.00 20.40 36.15
C ASP A 26 -13.26 19.56 37.42
N LEU A 27 -12.19 19.17 38.13
CA LEU A 27 -12.34 18.52 39.43
C LEU A 27 -12.80 19.56 40.46
N HIS A 28 -13.74 19.18 41.31
CA HIS A 28 -14.31 20.07 42.31
C HIS A 28 -13.58 19.96 43.65
N PRO A 29 -13.35 21.08 44.36
CA PRO A 29 -12.79 21.05 45.69
C PRO A 29 -13.60 20.14 46.62
N LEU A 30 -12.95 19.15 47.23
CA LEU A 30 -13.59 18.32 48.25
C LEU A 30 -13.60 19.09 49.59
N PRO A 31 -14.77 19.26 50.22
CA PRO A 31 -14.84 19.90 51.53
C PRO A 31 -14.03 19.11 52.55
N ARG A 32 -13.23 19.80 53.38
CA ARG A 32 -12.32 19.16 54.34
C ARG A 32 -12.97 18.11 55.24
N HIS A 33 -14.21 18.32 55.65
CA HIS A 33 -14.96 17.39 56.51
C HIS A 33 -15.28 16.04 55.86
N VAL A 34 -15.18 15.92 54.54
CA VAL A 34 -15.39 14.67 53.80
C VAL A 34 -14.16 13.75 53.92
N TRP A 35 -12.99 14.33 54.20
CA TRP A 35 -11.72 13.65 54.01
C TRP A 35 -10.71 13.72 55.14
N ASP A 36 -10.81 14.74 55.97
CA ASP A 36 -9.98 14.98 57.15
C ASP A 36 -10.85 14.81 58.39
N MET A 37 -11.13 13.56 58.76
CA MET A 37 -11.96 13.24 59.92
C MET A 37 -11.30 13.65 61.24
N ASP A 38 -9.97 13.68 61.28
CA ASP A 38 -9.20 14.18 62.43
C ASP A 38 -9.47 15.66 62.67
N HIS A 39 -9.63 16.47 61.62
CA HIS A 39 -10.02 17.87 61.75
C HIS A 39 -11.39 18.06 62.41
N LEU A 40 -12.38 17.17 62.16
CA LEU A 40 -13.67 17.26 62.84
C LEU A 40 -13.54 17.12 64.36
N SER A 41 -12.61 16.28 64.83
CA SER A 41 -12.31 16.12 66.26
C SER A 41 -11.58 17.32 66.88
N LYS A 42 -10.93 18.16 66.05
CA LYS A 42 -10.16 19.34 66.47
C LYS A 42 -10.98 20.63 66.47
N ARG A 43 -12.24 20.60 66.03
CA ARG A 43 -13.14 21.78 66.05
C ARG A 43 -13.41 22.32 67.47
N ASP A 44 -13.16 21.53 68.50
CA ASP A 44 -13.26 21.97 69.90
C ASP A 44 -12.03 22.78 70.36
N ASP A 45 -10.94 22.81 69.58
CA ASP A 45 -9.74 23.60 69.84
C ASP A 45 -9.68 24.86 68.93
N ALA A 46 -10.05 26.00 69.53
CA ALA A 46 -10.07 27.29 68.85
C ALA A 46 -8.67 27.75 68.38
N ALA A 47 -7.60 27.38 69.08
CA ALA A 47 -6.24 27.81 68.72
C ALA A 47 -5.71 27.02 67.52
N GLN A 48 -5.98 25.72 67.46
CA GLN A 48 -5.59 24.90 66.31
C GLN A 48 -6.41 25.23 65.05
N SER A 49 -7.71 25.50 65.19
CA SER A 49 -8.60 25.74 64.04
C SER A 49 -8.28 27.01 63.25
N VAL A 50 -7.71 28.03 63.92
CA VAL A 50 -7.37 29.34 63.31
C VAL A 50 -5.86 29.53 63.10
N GLY A 51 -5.05 28.56 63.49
CA GLY A 51 -3.59 28.67 63.48
C GLY A 51 -3.04 28.74 62.04
N LEU A 52 -2.16 29.70 61.79
CA LEU A 52 -1.42 29.83 60.53
C LEU A 52 -0.38 28.71 60.41
N GLN A 53 -0.36 28.01 59.27
CA GLN A 53 0.47 26.83 59.05
C GLN A 53 1.60 27.09 58.04
N ASP A 54 2.69 26.34 58.15
CA ASP A 54 3.78 26.32 57.15
C ASP A 54 3.44 25.50 55.90
N HIS A 55 2.43 24.64 56.00
CA HIS A 55 1.95 23.85 54.87
C HIS A 55 0.47 23.54 55.03
N GLU A 56 -0.18 23.21 53.93
CA GLU A 56 -1.57 22.81 53.94
C GLU A 56 -1.85 21.75 52.87
N LYS A 57 -2.83 20.90 53.13
CA LYS A 57 -3.30 19.87 52.18
C LYS A 57 -4.67 20.23 51.63
N PHE A 58 -4.81 20.14 50.31
CA PHE A 58 -6.05 20.36 49.58
C PHE A 58 -6.40 19.14 48.74
N MET A 59 -7.70 18.94 48.50
CA MET A 59 -8.19 17.85 47.69
C MET A 59 -9.29 18.30 46.73
N TRP A 60 -9.30 17.69 45.55
CA TRP A 60 -10.33 17.83 44.52
C TRP A 60 -10.77 16.46 44.04
N ALA A 61 -12.01 16.34 43.57
CA ALA A 61 -12.51 15.11 42.94
C ALA A 61 -13.58 15.35 41.88
N SER A 62 -13.79 14.35 41.00
CA SER A 62 -14.79 14.38 39.93
C SER A 62 -16.23 14.22 40.42
N GLY A 63 -16.44 13.74 41.65
CA GLY A 63 -17.75 13.56 42.28
C GLY A 63 -17.70 13.74 43.80
N GLN A 64 -18.87 13.83 44.45
CA GLN A 64 -19.00 14.01 45.90
C GLN A 64 -19.86 12.94 46.60
N GLU A 65 -20.40 11.97 45.85
CA GLU A 65 -21.25 10.92 46.40
C GLU A 65 -20.46 9.92 47.23
N ALA A 66 -21.00 9.51 48.38
CA ALA A 66 -20.35 8.51 49.21
C ALA A 66 -20.42 7.11 48.57
N ASN A 67 -19.36 6.32 48.76
CA ASN A 67 -19.19 4.95 48.23
C ASN A 67 -19.13 4.84 46.70
N THR A 68 -18.84 5.93 45.99
CA THR A 68 -18.57 5.91 44.54
C THR A 68 -17.08 6.05 44.26
N LYS A 69 -16.61 5.46 43.15
CA LYS A 69 -15.25 5.63 42.63
C LYS A 69 -15.18 7.01 41.97
N VAL A 70 -14.26 7.86 42.42
CA VAL A 70 -14.04 9.21 41.87
C VAL A 70 -12.56 9.41 41.61
N THR A 71 -12.24 10.20 40.60
CA THR A 71 -10.87 10.66 40.33
C THR A 71 -10.57 11.80 41.29
N ALA A 72 -9.44 11.75 41.98
CA ALA A 72 -9.07 12.74 42.98
C ALA A 72 -7.63 13.22 42.82
N VAL A 73 -7.42 14.50 43.15
CA VAL A 73 -6.11 15.13 43.23
C VAL A 73 -5.89 15.61 44.66
N SER A 74 -4.72 15.34 45.21
CA SER A 74 -4.24 15.82 46.50
C SER A 74 -3.04 16.72 46.27
N MET A 75 -3.08 17.92 46.83
CA MET A 75 -1.94 18.84 46.82
C MET A 75 -1.54 19.15 48.25
N VAL A 76 -0.26 18.97 48.59
CA VAL A 76 0.37 19.54 49.77
C VAL A 76 1.24 20.69 49.32
N VAL A 77 0.97 21.89 49.82
CA VAL A 77 1.71 23.10 49.48
C VAL A 77 2.44 23.63 50.71
N TYR A 78 3.68 24.04 50.52
CA TYR A 78 4.53 24.63 51.57
C TYR A 78 4.72 26.12 51.29
N SER A 79 4.56 26.96 52.32
CA SER A 79 4.74 28.40 52.20
C SER A 79 6.23 28.80 52.19
N LYS A 80 6.48 30.06 51.81
CA LYS A 80 7.81 30.68 51.91
C LYS A 80 8.16 30.98 53.37
N GLN A 81 9.43 31.26 53.63
CA GLN A 81 9.95 31.45 54.99
C GLN A 81 9.19 32.52 55.82
N ASP A 82 8.77 33.63 55.20
CA ASP A 82 8.02 34.72 55.83
C ASP A 82 6.51 34.71 55.49
N GLU A 83 6.02 33.61 54.92
CA GLU A 83 4.63 33.43 54.54
C GLU A 83 4.03 32.23 55.28
N LYS A 84 2.73 32.26 55.58
CA LYS A 84 1.99 31.12 56.16
C LYS A 84 0.70 30.85 55.38
N ILE A 85 0.01 29.75 55.65
CA ILE A 85 -1.23 29.37 54.98
C ILE A 85 -2.37 29.25 56.00
N LEU A 86 -3.55 29.76 55.62
CA LEU A 86 -4.81 29.59 56.32
C LEU A 86 -5.84 28.98 55.37
N ASP A 87 -6.25 27.74 55.63
CA ASP A 87 -7.42 27.14 54.99
C ASP A 87 -8.70 27.61 55.68
N LEU A 88 -9.53 28.36 54.93
CA LEU A 88 -10.77 28.90 55.48
C LEU A 88 -11.78 27.80 55.84
N ASP A 89 -11.71 26.62 55.23
CA ASP A 89 -12.57 25.47 55.59
C ASP A 89 -12.41 25.05 57.06
N LYS A 90 -11.21 25.27 57.65
CA LYS A 90 -10.94 24.92 59.04
C LYS A 90 -11.66 25.82 60.03
N VAL A 91 -11.92 27.07 59.66
CA VAL A 91 -12.57 28.06 60.53
C VAL A 91 -14.00 28.38 60.12
N ALA A 92 -14.46 27.92 58.95
CA ALA A 92 -15.76 28.25 58.37
C ALA A 92 -16.95 28.06 59.33
N PHE A 93 -16.92 27.05 60.22
CA PHE A 93 -17.97 26.80 61.20
C PHE A 93 -18.14 27.92 62.25
N ALA A 94 -17.07 28.69 62.50
CA ALA A 94 -17.05 29.80 63.45
C ALA A 94 -17.33 31.18 62.79
N LEU A 95 -17.56 31.19 61.47
CA LEU A 95 -17.83 32.40 60.69
C LEU A 95 -19.34 32.57 60.46
N GLU A 96 -19.82 33.81 60.62
CA GLU A 96 -21.17 34.24 60.27
C GLU A 96 -21.24 34.66 58.79
N SER A 97 -20.22 35.39 58.32
CA SER A 97 -20.16 35.88 56.94
C SER A 97 -18.72 36.14 56.52
N VAL A 98 -18.44 35.93 55.23
CA VAL A 98 -17.18 36.29 54.59
C VAL A 98 -17.47 37.10 53.33
N THR A 99 -16.77 38.22 53.18
CA THR A 99 -16.78 39.04 51.96
C THR A 99 -15.35 39.10 51.43
N CYS A 100 -15.11 38.60 50.23
CA CYS A 100 -13.79 38.59 49.60
C CYS A 100 -13.61 39.74 48.61
N GLY A 101 -12.37 40.19 48.45
CA GLY A 101 -11.96 41.32 47.61
C GLY A 101 -10.63 41.88 48.12
N ASP A 102 -10.24 43.08 47.67
CA ASP A 102 -8.99 43.74 48.09
C ASP A 102 -8.92 43.96 49.63
N LYS A 103 -10.09 43.92 50.28
CA LYS A 103 -10.23 43.89 51.73
C LYS A 103 -11.18 42.76 52.12
N MET A 104 -10.63 41.59 52.44
CA MET A 104 -11.43 40.45 52.88
C MET A 104 -11.96 40.69 54.29
N VAL A 105 -13.28 40.59 54.49
CA VAL A 105 -13.94 40.83 55.77
C VAL A 105 -14.54 39.53 56.29
N LEU A 106 -14.13 39.11 57.48
CA LEU A 106 -14.59 37.91 58.17
C LEU A 106 -15.31 38.28 59.45
N LYS A 107 -16.59 37.91 59.56
CA LYS A 107 -17.37 38.11 60.79
C LYS A 107 -17.52 36.78 61.52
N PHE A 108 -17.18 36.74 62.79
CA PHE A 108 -17.27 35.53 63.62
C PHE A 108 -18.60 35.46 64.36
N ASN A 109 -19.20 34.27 64.41
CA ASN A 109 -20.36 33.97 65.25
C ASN A 109 -19.95 33.59 66.69
N ASN A 110 -18.67 33.32 66.93
CA ASN A 110 -18.13 32.86 68.21
C ASN A 110 -16.94 33.73 68.67
N LYS A 111 -17.07 34.35 69.85
CA LYS A 111 -16.06 35.25 70.42
C LYS A 111 -14.74 34.57 70.78
N LEU A 112 -14.76 33.28 71.14
CA LEU A 112 -13.55 32.52 71.46
C LEU A 112 -12.68 32.33 70.21
N PHE A 113 -13.30 31.94 69.10
CA PHE A 113 -12.63 31.80 67.80
C PHE A 113 -12.16 33.14 67.26
N TYR A 114 -12.96 34.20 67.41
CA TYR A 114 -12.51 35.56 67.09
C TYR A 114 -11.25 35.96 67.86
N ALA A 115 -11.22 35.71 69.18
CA ALA A 115 -10.07 36.04 70.01
C ALA A 115 -8.83 35.22 69.62
N ALA A 116 -9.00 33.93 69.33
CA ALA A 116 -7.93 33.05 68.86
C ALA A 116 -7.39 33.49 67.48
N ALA A 117 -8.28 33.80 66.54
CA ALA A 117 -7.92 34.30 65.21
C ALA A 117 -7.20 35.65 65.31
N LYS A 118 -7.67 36.56 66.17
CA LYS A 118 -6.98 37.82 66.45
C LYS A 118 -5.56 37.59 66.93
N PHE A 119 -5.36 36.68 67.87
CA PHE A 119 -4.01 36.36 68.36
C PHE A 119 -3.12 35.75 67.26
N ALA A 120 -3.64 34.77 66.53
CA ALA A 120 -2.88 34.07 65.50
C ALA A 120 -2.56 34.96 64.28
N TRP A 121 -3.53 35.73 63.79
CA TRP A 121 -3.42 36.46 62.51
C TRP A 121 -2.77 37.83 62.68
N ASN A 122 -2.79 38.42 63.89
CA ASN A 122 -2.03 39.65 64.16
C ASN A 122 -0.51 39.46 64.02
N TRP A 123 -0.05 38.20 63.89
CA TRP A 123 1.32 37.86 63.51
C TRP A 123 1.80 38.58 62.24
N VAL A 124 0.90 38.78 61.26
CA VAL A 124 1.22 39.46 59.99
C VAL A 124 1.62 40.93 60.21
N ASN A 125 1.03 41.59 61.20
CA ASN A 125 1.26 43.00 61.49
C ASN A 125 2.58 43.28 62.23
N TYR A 126 3.30 42.23 62.64
CA TYR A 126 4.53 42.39 63.41
C TYR A 126 5.76 42.68 62.55
N ASN A 127 5.68 42.47 61.24
CA ASN A 127 6.77 42.77 60.31
C ASN A 127 6.20 42.90 58.89
N ASP A 128 6.58 43.94 58.15
CA ASP A 128 6.08 44.21 56.80
C ASP A 128 6.47 43.14 55.75
N LEU A 129 7.44 42.28 56.07
CA LEU A 129 7.80 41.11 55.25
C LEU A 129 6.87 39.91 55.48
N ARG A 130 6.10 39.90 56.57
CA ARG A 130 5.20 38.79 56.88
C ARG A 130 3.94 38.90 56.05
N SER A 131 3.54 37.76 55.51
CA SER A 131 2.27 37.62 54.83
C SER A 131 1.64 36.27 55.18
N PHE A 132 0.34 36.11 54.97
CA PHE A 132 -0.24 34.77 54.97
C PHE A 132 -1.26 34.63 53.86
N VAL A 133 -1.36 33.43 53.31
CA VAL A 133 -2.22 33.06 52.21
C VAL A 133 -3.52 32.53 52.78
N VAL A 134 -4.62 33.21 52.50
CA VAL A 134 -5.96 32.69 52.77
C VAL A 134 -6.43 31.92 51.55
N VAL A 135 -6.71 30.63 51.74
CA VAL A 135 -7.34 29.79 50.72
C VAL A 135 -8.84 29.78 50.99
N ALA A 136 -9.56 30.63 50.27
CA ALA A 136 -10.98 30.87 50.53
C ALA A 136 -11.84 29.79 49.87
N ASN A 137 -12.68 29.11 50.66
CA ASN A 137 -13.72 28.21 50.18
C ASN A 137 -15.09 28.66 50.72
N TRP A 138 -15.47 29.90 50.40
CA TRP A 138 -16.74 30.50 50.81
C TRP A 138 -17.51 30.97 49.58
N LYS A 139 -18.84 30.86 49.61
CA LYS A 139 -19.69 31.26 48.48
C LYS A 139 -19.48 32.75 48.17
N GLY A 140 -19.06 33.06 46.95
CA GLY A 140 -18.78 34.43 46.50
C GLY A 140 -17.31 34.86 46.63
N CYS A 141 -16.40 33.98 47.04
CA CYS A 141 -14.96 34.26 47.19
C CYS A 141 -14.09 33.79 46.02
N GLY A 142 -14.66 33.68 44.83
CA GLY A 142 -14.01 33.22 43.60
C GLY A 142 -14.87 32.20 42.85
N ASP A 143 -14.26 31.56 41.85
CA ASP A 143 -14.88 30.42 41.16
C ASP A 143 -15.11 29.27 42.17
N PRO A 144 -16.34 28.76 42.35
CA PRO A 144 -16.62 27.65 43.26
C PRO A 144 -15.88 26.35 42.90
N LYS A 145 -15.34 26.22 41.68
CA LYS A 145 -14.51 25.09 41.25
C LYS A 145 -13.02 25.28 41.55
N ALA A 146 -12.58 26.48 41.92
CA ALA A 146 -11.17 26.79 42.17
C ALA A 146 -10.93 27.19 43.63
N ARG A 147 -9.83 26.72 44.22
CA ARG A 147 -9.35 27.22 45.52
C ARG A 147 -8.35 28.35 45.26
N ASN A 148 -8.85 29.57 45.09
CA ASN A 148 -8.00 30.73 44.79
C ASN A 148 -7.23 31.21 46.04
N PRO A 149 -5.90 31.37 45.98
CA PRO A 149 -5.12 31.91 47.08
C PRO A 149 -5.20 33.43 47.14
N TRP A 150 -5.31 33.97 48.35
CA TRP A 150 -5.30 35.42 48.63
C TRP A 150 -4.16 35.76 49.58
N VAL A 151 -3.22 36.57 49.14
CA VAL A 151 -2.09 37.00 49.97
C VAL A 151 -2.54 38.15 50.86
N VAL A 152 -2.42 37.97 52.17
CA VAL A 152 -2.73 38.96 53.19
C VAL A 152 -1.46 39.57 53.72
N SER A 153 -1.37 40.90 53.68
CA SER A 153 -0.22 41.65 54.21
C SER A 153 -0.51 42.38 55.53
N ASN A 154 -1.79 42.53 55.89
CA ASN A 154 -2.20 43.24 57.10
C ASN A 154 -3.57 42.76 57.59
N ALA A 155 -3.80 42.81 58.90
CA ALA A 155 -5.06 42.42 59.53
C ALA A 155 -5.54 43.46 60.55
N ALA A 156 -6.77 43.93 60.41
CA ALA A 156 -7.43 44.84 61.33
C ALA A 156 -8.55 44.13 62.11
N PHE A 157 -8.68 44.42 63.41
CA PHE A 157 -9.56 43.71 64.33
C PHE A 157 -10.59 44.64 64.96
N ALA A 158 -11.88 44.34 64.77
CA ALA A 158 -13.00 45.09 65.32
C ALA A 158 -13.72 44.29 66.43
N ASP A 159 -13.25 44.47 67.67
CA ASP A 159 -13.69 43.67 68.83
C ASP A 159 -15.20 43.76 69.09
N LYS A 160 -15.82 44.93 68.83
CA LYS A 160 -17.26 45.16 69.08
C LYS A 160 -18.15 44.30 68.19
N THR A 161 -17.73 44.06 66.95
CA THR A 161 -18.51 43.33 65.96
C THR A 161 -17.96 41.92 65.70
N SER A 162 -16.87 41.53 66.40
CA SER A 162 -16.15 40.28 66.18
C SER A 162 -15.79 40.10 64.70
N THR A 163 -15.30 41.18 64.09
CA THR A 163 -15.00 41.25 62.66
C THR A 163 -13.51 41.45 62.44
N ILE A 164 -12.94 40.73 61.49
CA ILE A 164 -11.55 40.88 61.05
C ILE A 164 -11.57 41.35 59.60
N THR A 165 -10.81 42.40 59.29
CA THR A 165 -10.60 42.90 57.93
C THR A 165 -9.15 42.64 57.54
N LEU A 166 -8.94 41.90 56.47
CA LEU A 166 -7.63 41.55 55.94
C LEU A 166 -7.38 42.38 54.68
N ASP A 167 -6.25 43.06 54.60
CA ASP A 167 -5.82 43.66 53.33
C ASP A 167 -5.25 42.52 52.47
N SER A 168 -6.00 42.13 51.44
CA SER A 168 -5.80 40.87 50.71
C SER A 168 -5.76 41.08 49.21
N VAL A 169 -4.83 40.45 48.51
CA VAL A 169 -4.75 40.49 47.03
C VAL A 169 -4.85 39.07 46.48
N GLN A 170 -5.71 38.86 45.49
CA GLN A 170 -5.81 37.57 44.82
C GLN A 170 -4.48 37.24 44.12
N SER A 171 -4.02 36.00 44.27
CA SER A 171 -2.74 35.52 43.71
C SER A 171 -2.94 34.19 42.98
N THR A 172 -1.86 33.61 42.48
CA THR A 172 -1.82 32.28 41.85
C THR A 172 -1.06 31.31 42.74
N TRP A 173 -1.33 30.00 42.60
CA TRP A 173 -0.62 28.96 43.34
C TRP A 173 0.88 29.01 43.11
N GLN A 174 1.30 29.22 41.86
CA GLN A 174 2.69 29.49 41.47
C GLN A 174 3.36 30.59 42.33
N LYS A 175 2.68 31.72 42.57
CA LYS A 175 3.27 32.85 43.30
C LYS A 175 3.38 32.60 44.80
N VAL A 176 2.47 31.83 45.38
CA VAL A 176 2.36 31.65 46.84
C VAL A 176 3.01 30.36 47.34
N SER A 177 3.35 29.44 46.44
CA SER A 177 4.01 28.19 46.80
C SER A 177 5.52 28.37 46.90
N ASN A 178 6.16 27.71 47.86
CA ASN A 178 7.62 27.52 47.87
C ASN A 178 7.96 26.17 47.23
N SER A 179 7.36 25.11 47.76
CA SER A 179 7.39 23.76 47.20
C SER A 179 6.02 23.11 47.32
N TYR A 180 5.80 22.06 46.53
CA TYR A 180 4.53 21.35 46.48
C TYR A 180 4.74 19.86 46.21
N ASN A 181 3.82 19.05 46.75
CA ASN A 181 3.68 17.64 46.44
C ASN A 181 2.26 17.43 45.90
N MET A 182 2.12 16.80 44.74
CA MET A 182 0.83 16.48 44.15
C MET A 182 0.72 14.98 43.89
N ASP A 183 -0.43 14.43 44.26
CA ASP A 183 -0.79 13.04 44.03
C ASP A 183 -2.13 12.99 43.29
N PHE A 184 -2.28 12.11 42.31
CA PHE A 184 -3.54 11.93 41.58
C PHE A 184 -3.83 10.46 41.25
N GLY A 185 -5.12 10.10 41.25
CA GLY A 185 -5.61 8.74 40.99
C GLY A 185 -7.10 8.54 41.35
N ASP A 186 -7.63 7.32 41.25
CA ASP A 186 -9.02 7.00 41.61
C ASP A 186 -9.15 6.54 43.08
N ILE A 187 -10.16 7.05 43.78
CA ILE A 187 -10.47 6.69 45.18
C ILE A 187 -11.96 6.36 45.35
N VAL A 188 -12.30 5.56 46.37
CA VAL A 188 -13.70 5.38 46.80
C VAL A 188 -14.00 6.31 47.97
N LEU A 189 -14.89 7.28 47.77
CA LEU A 189 -15.27 8.25 48.80
C LEU A 189 -15.94 7.54 49.99
N GLY A 190 -15.50 7.80 51.23
CA GLY A 190 -16.16 7.32 52.45
C GLY A 190 -15.83 5.89 52.92
N SER A 191 -15.01 5.12 52.19
CA SER A 191 -14.63 3.72 52.54
C SER A 191 -13.61 3.58 53.69
N GLY A 192 -13.49 4.60 54.57
CA GLY A 192 -12.42 4.74 55.55
C GLY A 192 -12.30 3.60 56.57
N GLY A 193 -11.45 2.60 56.25
CA GLY A 193 -10.69 1.88 57.27
C GLY A 193 -9.67 2.80 57.94
N LYS A 194 -9.22 2.45 59.15
CA LYS A 194 -8.31 3.24 60.01
C LYS A 194 -6.88 3.46 59.46
N SER A 195 -6.68 3.72 58.17
CA SER A 195 -5.36 4.10 57.63
C SER A 195 -5.11 5.59 57.83
N LYS A 196 -3.91 5.94 58.31
CA LYS A 196 -3.48 7.32 58.61
C LYS A 196 -3.21 8.18 57.37
N ARG A 197 -3.46 7.66 56.17
CA ARG A 197 -3.37 8.37 54.88
C ARG A 197 -4.52 7.89 54.00
N TRP A 198 -5.44 8.80 53.64
CA TRP A 198 -6.56 8.48 52.75
C TRP A 198 -6.08 8.12 51.33
N LEU A 199 -4.94 8.72 50.94
CA LEU A 199 -4.09 8.34 49.81
C LEU A 199 -2.80 7.76 50.39
N ASP A 200 -2.82 6.48 50.76
CA ASP A 200 -1.59 5.71 50.97
C ASP A 200 -1.15 5.24 49.57
N PHE A 201 0.11 5.52 49.23
CA PHE A 201 0.70 5.25 47.93
C PHE A 201 0.86 3.73 47.76
N ASP A 202 -0.22 3.10 47.33
CA ASP A 202 -0.18 1.84 46.62
C ASP A 202 -0.61 2.17 45.19
N LEU A 203 0.21 1.77 44.22
CA LEU A 203 0.00 2.01 42.78
C LEU A 203 -1.33 1.38 42.28
N SER A 204 -2.09 0.72 43.15
CA SER A 204 -3.41 0.15 42.95
C SER A 204 -4.58 1.15 42.83
N LYS A 205 -4.35 2.46 42.95
CA LYS A 205 -5.39 3.51 42.89
C LYS A 205 -5.29 4.39 41.66
N ALA A 206 -5.26 3.76 40.51
CA ALA A 206 -5.07 4.42 39.23
C ALA A 206 -6.36 5.02 38.65
N PHE A 207 -6.24 6.21 38.08
CA PHE A 207 -7.26 6.83 37.24
C PHE A 207 -7.47 6.03 35.97
N THR A 208 -8.71 5.64 35.71
CA THR A 208 -9.06 4.74 34.61
C THR A 208 -9.49 5.54 33.37
N VAL A 209 -8.69 5.47 32.32
CA VAL A 209 -9.05 5.96 30.98
C VAL A 209 -9.71 4.80 30.24
N ASP A 210 -10.97 4.98 29.84
CA ASP A 210 -11.61 4.07 28.90
C ASP A 210 -11.05 4.30 27.50
N LEU A 211 -10.44 3.26 26.93
CA LEU A 211 -9.93 3.28 25.56
C LEU A 211 -10.96 2.69 24.58
N SER A 212 -12.14 2.30 25.05
CA SER A 212 -13.14 1.65 24.22
C SER A 212 -13.68 2.61 23.16
N SER A 213 -13.52 2.25 21.89
CA SER A 213 -13.99 3.06 20.77
C SER A 213 -14.29 2.16 19.56
N SER A 214 -15.30 2.53 18.79
CA SER A 214 -15.61 1.89 17.50
C SER A 214 -15.01 2.73 16.38
N PHE A 215 -14.39 2.09 15.39
CA PHE A 215 -13.84 2.80 14.24
C PHE A 215 -14.93 3.02 13.16
N PRO A 216 -14.74 3.99 12.25
CA PRO A 216 -15.63 4.16 11.11
C PRO A 216 -15.70 2.88 10.27
N SER A 217 -16.90 2.49 9.85
CA SER A 217 -17.11 1.27 9.04
C SER A 217 -16.55 1.40 7.62
N GLU A 218 -16.44 2.61 7.10
CA GLU A 218 -15.81 2.89 5.81
C GLU A 218 -14.49 3.60 6.07
N ILE A 219 -13.39 3.00 5.61
CA ILE A 219 -12.04 3.49 5.85
C ILE A 219 -11.54 4.26 4.63
N ALA A 220 -11.71 3.68 3.43
CA ALA A 220 -11.38 4.34 2.18
C ALA A 220 -12.27 3.84 1.05
N ASN A 221 -12.65 4.75 0.15
CA ASN A 221 -13.27 4.41 -1.11
C ASN A 221 -12.49 5.06 -2.25
N TRP A 222 -12.34 4.35 -3.34
CA TRP A 222 -11.78 4.87 -4.58
C TRP A 222 -12.51 4.26 -5.76
N SER A 223 -12.78 5.05 -6.79
CA SER A 223 -13.38 4.56 -8.02
C SER A 223 -12.86 5.31 -9.24
N MET A 224 -12.79 4.61 -10.35
CA MET A 224 -12.49 5.16 -11.67
C MET A 224 -13.41 4.52 -12.70
N THR A 225 -14.40 5.29 -13.14
CA THR A 225 -15.35 4.85 -14.16
C THR A 225 -15.16 5.67 -15.44
N THR A 226 -14.76 4.99 -16.51
CA THR A 226 -14.61 5.54 -17.87
C THR A 226 -15.31 4.61 -18.86
N PRO A 227 -15.47 4.99 -20.15
CA PRO A 227 -16.07 4.09 -21.16
C PRO A 227 -15.34 2.75 -21.38
N TYR A 228 -14.12 2.57 -20.84
CA TYR A 228 -13.28 1.39 -21.07
C TYR A 228 -12.62 0.81 -19.81
N VAL A 229 -12.79 1.45 -18.64
CA VAL A 229 -12.30 0.98 -17.32
C VAL A 229 -13.41 1.21 -16.31
N ASP A 230 -13.79 0.15 -15.63
CA ASP A 230 -14.62 0.17 -14.43
C ASP A 230 -13.76 -0.40 -13.31
N ALA A 231 -13.33 0.45 -12.39
CA ALA A 231 -12.48 0.05 -11.28
C ALA A 231 -12.95 0.69 -9.98
N TYR A 232 -12.96 -0.10 -8.91
CA TYR A 232 -13.41 0.30 -7.60
C TYR A 232 -12.58 -0.38 -6.51
N LEU A 233 -12.35 0.35 -5.43
CA LEU A 233 -11.72 -0.13 -4.22
C LEU A 233 -12.55 0.36 -3.04
N ALA A 234 -12.86 -0.54 -2.11
CA ALA A 234 -13.34 -0.22 -0.79
C ALA A 234 -12.45 -0.89 0.25
N ILE A 235 -12.07 -0.13 1.28
CA ILE A 235 -11.55 -0.66 2.52
C ILE A 235 -12.62 -0.39 3.58
N GLU A 236 -13.19 -1.46 4.08
CA GLU A 236 -14.24 -1.47 5.09
C GLU A 236 -13.70 -2.03 6.40
N CYS A 237 -14.27 -1.55 7.48
CA CYS A 237 -14.07 -2.03 8.82
C CYS A 237 -15.37 -2.70 9.26
N GLU A 238 -15.37 -4.03 9.34
CA GLU A 238 -16.55 -4.83 9.70
C GLU A 238 -16.74 -4.91 11.22
N ASP A 239 -15.64 -5.10 11.93
CA ASP A 239 -15.57 -5.09 13.39
C ASP A 239 -14.21 -4.51 13.79
N CYS A 240 -14.08 -3.19 13.82
CA CYS A 240 -12.87 -2.58 14.35
C CYS A 240 -13.18 -1.62 15.47
N GLY A 241 -12.30 -1.70 16.45
CA GLY A 241 -12.39 -0.88 17.63
C GLY A 241 -11.31 -1.25 18.62
N THR A 242 -11.30 -0.47 19.66
CA THR A 242 -10.48 -0.67 20.83
C THR A 242 -11.37 -1.01 22.01
N GLN A 243 -10.82 -1.70 22.98
CA GLN A 243 -11.46 -1.98 24.25
C GLN A 243 -10.44 -1.92 25.38
N GLY A 244 -10.96 -1.94 26.60
CA GLY A 244 -10.16 -1.98 27.80
C GLY A 244 -9.86 -0.60 28.33
N THR A 245 -9.07 -0.58 29.40
CA THR A 245 -8.83 0.63 30.17
C THR A 245 -7.36 0.77 30.48
N LEU A 246 -6.89 2.02 30.49
CA LEU A 246 -5.54 2.35 30.92
C LEU A 246 -5.59 3.09 32.25
N GLN A 247 -4.87 2.53 33.21
CA GLN A 247 -4.87 2.99 34.59
C GLN A 247 -3.60 3.82 34.85
N PHE A 248 -3.78 5.12 35.09
CA PHE A 248 -2.71 6.07 35.38
C PHE A 248 -2.65 6.42 36.87
N ALA A 249 -1.45 6.41 37.46
CA ALA A 249 -1.19 6.99 38.77
C ALA A 249 0.09 7.80 38.73
N GLY A 250 0.11 8.94 39.43
CA GLY A 250 1.29 9.80 39.42
C GLY A 250 1.55 10.55 40.71
N HIS A 251 2.83 10.89 40.88
CA HIS A 251 3.40 11.68 41.96
C HIS A 251 4.27 12.77 41.38
N ILE A 252 4.06 14.00 41.83
CA ILE A 252 4.85 15.16 41.39
C ILE A 252 5.37 15.86 42.65
N GLU A 253 6.69 16.04 42.74
CA GLU A 253 7.33 16.96 43.68
C GLU A 253 7.98 18.09 42.89
N GLY A 254 7.82 19.31 43.36
CA GLY A 254 8.46 20.45 42.71
C GLY A 254 8.63 21.66 43.62
N SER A 255 9.42 22.58 43.13
CA SER A 255 9.67 23.88 43.77
C SER A 255 9.58 25.00 42.75
N VAL A 256 9.06 26.14 43.19
CA VAL A 256 8.83 27.29 42.27
C VAL A 256 10.15 27.87 41.73
N PHE A 257 11.29 27.58 42.36
CA PHE A 257 12.61 28.04 41.92
C PHE A 257 13.46 26.97 41.23
N GLY A 258 13.11 25.68 41.38
CA GLY A 258 13.83 24.54 40.80
C GLY A 258 13.08 23.82 39.68
N GLY A 259 11.78 24.10 39.50
CA GLY A 259 10.93 23.35 38.59
C GLY A 259 10.41 22.05 39.22
N ILE A 260 10.19 21.04 38.40
CA ILE A 260 9.76 19.71 38.86
C ILE A 260 11.01 18.93 39.32
N ASP A 261 11.04 18.58 40.60
CA ASP A 261 12.16 17.88 41.26
C ASP A 261 12.01 16.35 41.19
N LYS A 262 10.76 15.86 41.26
CA LYS A 262 10.42 14.46 41.01
C LYS A 262 9.15 14.36 40.19
N PHE A 263 9.18 13.45 39.22
CA PHE A 263 8.04 13.13 38.39
C PHE A 263 7.98 11.62 38.26
N GLU A 264 7.02 11.01 38.95
CA GLU A 264 6.72 9.60 38.83
C GLU A 264 5.34 9.45 38.19
N VAL A 265 5.27 8.81 37.03
CA VAL A 265 4.00 8.43 36.40
C VAL A 265 4.06 6.95 36.04
N SER A 266 2.99 6.24 36.35
CA SER A 266 2.80 4.85 35.99
C SER A 266 1.54 4.69 35.14
N ALA A 267 1.61 3.78 34.18
CA ALA A 267 0.50 3.33 33.36
C ALA A 267 0.43 1.80 33.43
N THR A 268 -0.75 1.27 33.73
CA THR A 268 -1.04 -0.18 33.80
C THR A 268 -2.27 -0.50 32.95
N PRO A 269 -2.20 -1.46 32.01
CA PRO A 269 -3.33 -1.82 31.17
C PRO A 269 -4.30 -2.74 31.92
N HIS A 270 -5.57 -2.72 31.54
CA HIS A 270 -6.59 -3.68 31.96
C HIS A 270 -7.50 -4.02 30.78
N GLY A 271 -7.39 -5.24 30.29
CA GLY A 271 -8.14 -5.76 29.15
C GLY A 271 -7.94 -4.96 27.87
N ILE A 272 -6.79 -4.29 27.71
CA ILE A 272 -6.50 -3.47 26.53
C ILE A 272 -6.36 -4.39 25.32
N ALA A 273 -7.25 -4.21 24.35
CA ALA A 273 -7.14 -4.84 23.06
C ALA A 273 -7.61 -3.91 21.96
N ALA A 274 -7.01 -4.05 20.78
CA ALA A 274 -7.46 -3.45 19.55
C ALA A 274 -7.81 -4.58 18.58
N HIS A 275 -9.03 -4.59 18.08
CA HIS A 275 -9.47 -5.51 17.04
C HIS A 275 -9.61 -4.75 15.72
N LEU A 276 -9.07 -5.31 14.65
CA LEU A 276 -9.10 -4.80 13.29
C LEU A 276 -9.70 -5.87 12.37
N GLY A 277 -11.03 -5.93 12.29
CA GLY A 277 -11.77 -6.70 11.30
C GLY A 277 -11.87 -5.92 9.98
N LEU A 278 -10.89 -6.14 9.10
CA LEU A 278 -10.79 -5.45 7.82
C LEU A 278 -11.47 -6.27 6.72
N SER A 279 -12.15 -5.56 5.81
CA SER A 279 -12.66 -6.10 4.55
C SER A 279 -12.21 -5.21 3.40
N LEU A 280 -11.47 -5.77 2.47
CA LEU A 280 -11.01 -5.10 1.26
C LEU A 280 -11.81 -5.61 0.07
N THR A 281 -12.48 -4.72 -0.64
CA THR A 281 -13.21 -5.01 -1.88
C THR A 281 -12.50 -4.35 -3.06
N PHE A 282 -12.24 -5.12 -4.11
CA PHE A 282 -11.56 -4.70 -5.32
C PHE A 282 -12.43 -5.03 -6.54
N HIS A 283 -12.38 -4.18 -7.55
CA HIS A 283 -13.00 -4.37 -8.86
C HIS A 283 -12.14 -3.66 -9.92
N GLY A 284 -11.91 -4.30 -11.06
CA GLY A 284 -11.29 -3.69 -12.25
C GLY A 284 -9.89 -4.17 -12.59
N GLU A 285 -9.36 -3.72 -13.73
CA GLU A 285 -8.02 -4.09 -14.26
C GLU A 285 -7.22 -2.80 -14.56
N VAL A 286 -6.39 -2.38 -13.59
CA VAL A 286 -5.64 -1.11 -13.61
C VAL A 286 -4.21 -1.31 -13.08
N ASP A 287 -3.23 -0.89 -13.88
CA ASP A 287 -1.82 -0.83 -13.51
C ASP A 287 -1.40 0.65 -13.31
N PHE A 288 -0.95 1.01 -12.10
CA PHE A 288 -0.60 2.38 -11.75
C PHE A 288 0.87 2.73 -12.07
N ASP A 289 1.64 1.87 -12.74
CA ASP A 289 3.03 2.14 -13.17
C ASP A 289 3.22 3.47 -13.92
N THR A 290 2.15 3.98 -14.55
CA THR A 290 2.16 5.26 -15.29
C THR A 290 1.03 6.22 -14.90
N LEU A 291 0.29 5.91 -13.83
CA LEU A 291 -0.81 6.71 -13.28
C LEU A 291 -0.49 7.08 -11.82
N PRO A 292 -1.05 8.15 -11.25
CA PRO A 292 -0.92 8.40 -9.81
C PRO A 292 -1.58 7.23 -9.04
N ALA A 293 -0.77 6.48 -8.30
CA ALA A 293 -1.25 5.41 -7.43
C ALA A 293 -2.19 5.98 -6.36
N PRO A 294 -3.38 5.39 -6.12
CA PRO A 294 -4.22 5.78 -5.01
C PRO A 294 -3.52 5.41 -3.70
N GLY A 295 -3.43 6.40 -2.83
CA GLY A 295 -2.96 6.24 -1.47
C GLY A 295 -3.35 7.48 -0.67
N ASP A 296 -3.69 7.26 0.58
CA ASP A 296 -4.09 8.32 1.49
C ASP A 296 -3.60 8.00 2.90
N GLU A 297 -3.39 9.05 3.69
CA GLU A 297 -3.11 8.96 5.12
C GLU A 297 -4.30 9.57 5.86
N PHE A 298 -4.88 8.84 6.81
CA PHE A 298 -6.02 9.30 7.57
C PHE A 298 -5.88 8.99 9.06
N THR A 299 -6.38 9.90 9.88
CA THR A 299 -6.50 9.68 11.33
C THR A 299 -7.73 8.79 11.57
N LEU A 300 -7.52 7.52 11.90
CA LEU A 300 -8.59 6.56 12.24
C LEU A 300 -9.35 6.97 13.48
N LEU A 301 -8.63 7.48 14.47
CA LEU A 301 -9.18 7.88 15.74
C LEU A 301 -8.31 8.97 16.34
N GLU A 302 -8.89 10.14 16.54
CA GLU A 302 -8.34 11.13 17.45
C GLU A 302 -9.29 11.18 18.63
N LEU A 303 -8.92 10.53 19.73
CA LEU A 303 -9.61 10.72 20.99
C LEU A 303 -8.94 11.90 21.71
N PRO A 304 -9.53 13.10 21.67
CA PRO A 304 -9.42 13.97 22.83
C PRO A 304 -10.15 13.22 23.92
N LEU A 305 -9.41 12.44 24.72
CA LEU A 305 -10.03 11.55 25.68
C LEU A 305 -10.96 12.41 26.56
N PRO A 306 -12.28 12.11 26.63
CA PRO A 306 -13.28 12.90 27.36
C PRO A 306 -13.07 12.89 28.89
N SER A 307 -11.88 12.49 29.31
CA SER A 307 -11.44 12.14 30.64
C SER A 307 -10.13 12.86 31.01
N GLY A 308 -9.59 13.72 30.13
CA GLY A 308 -8.67 14.76 30.56
C GLY A 308 -9.34 15.59 31.66
N TRP A 309 -8.65 15.80 32.77
CA TRP A 309 -9.18 16.53 33.91
C TRP A 309 -8.24 17.65 34.29
N ARG A 310 -8.79 18.67 34.93
CA ARG A 310 -7.98 19.74 35.46
C ARG A 310 -8.49 20.18 36.82
N VAL A 311 -7.55 20.58 37.65
CA VAL A 311 -7.78 21.45 38.79
C VAL A 311 -7.37 22.85 38.32
N PRO A 312 -8.32 23.76 38.05
CA PRO A 312 -8.00 25.08 37.51
C PRO A 312 -6.92 25.81 38.33
N GLY A 313 -5.85 26.24 37.67
CA GLY A 313 -4.72 26.94 38.28
C GLY A 313 -3.74 26.08 39.08
N VAL A 314 -3.88 24.75 39.05
CA VAL A 314 -3.08 23.81 39.85
C VAL A 314 -2.47 22.69 39.01
N LEU A 315 -3.29 21.94 38.28
CA LEU A 315 -2.84 20.74 37.56
C LEU A 315 -3.80 20.47 36.39
N GLN A 316 -3.24 20.22 35.22
CA GLN A 316 -3.98 19.74 34.06
C GLN A 316 -3.34 18.44 33.58
N PHE A 317 -4.17 17.42 33.41
CA PHE A 317 -3.79 16.13 32.85
C PHE A 317 -4.64 15.85 31.63
N GLY A 318 -4.00 15.72 30.47
CA GLY A 318 -4.67 15.45 29.19
C GLY A 318 -3.98 14.32 28.45
N PRO A 319 -4.50 13.09 28.52
CA PRO A 319 -4.06 12.05 27.61
C PRO A 319 -4.71 12.29 26.23
N ASN A 320 -3.91 12.18 25.17
CA ASN A 320 -4.37 12.20 23.80
C ASN A 320 -3.97 10.86 23.16
N VAL A 321 -4.93 10.22 22.51
CA VAL A 321 -4.66 9.03 21.71
C VAL A 321 -4.94 9.40 20.26
N LYS A 322 -3.91 9.27 19.42
CA LYS A 322 -4.02 9.45 17.99
C LYS A 322 -3.67 8.14 17.30
N ILE A 323 -4.63 7.61 16.55
CA ILE A 323 -4.46 6.45 15.69
C ILE A 323 -4.48 6.95 14.26
N ASN A 324 -3.37 6.77 13.55
CA ASN A 324 -3.27 7.04 12.12
C ASN A 324 -3.25 5.71 11.36
N ALA A 325 -3.71 5.74 10.12
CA ALA A 325 -3.46 4.68 9.17
C ALA A 325 -3.21 5.27 7.79
N GLY A 326 -2.57 4.48 6.94
CA GLY A 326 -2.36 4.81 5.55
C GLY A 326 -2.42 3.58 4.68
N TYR A 327 -2.68 3.80 3.40
CA TYR A 327 -2.60 2.76 2.39
C TYR A 327 -1.98 3.30 1.10
N THR A 328 -1.32 2.42 0.36
CA THR A 328 -0.89 2.67 -1.02
C THR A 328 -1.16 1.43 -1.86
N ILE A 329 -1.61 1.64 -3.09
CA ILE A 329 -1.94 0.55 -4.02
C ILE A 329 -1.24 0.75 -5.35
N GLU A 330 -0.45 -0.24 -5.75
CA GLU A 330 0.38 -0.18 -6.95
C GLU A 330 -0.28 -0.80 -8.18
N ARG A 331 -1.21 -1.75 -7.99
CA ARG A 331 -1.93 -2.44 -9.08
C ARG A 331 -3.24 -3.06 -8.58
N ILE A 332 -4.27 -3.10 -9.42
CA ILE A 332 -5.56 -3.80 -9.17
C ILE A 332 -5.88 -4.65 -10.40
N VAL A 333 -6.09 -5.96 -10.24
CA VAL A 333 -6.65 -6.83 -11.30
C VAL A 333 -7.67 -7.79 -10.72
N GLY A 334 -8.92 -7.68 -11.17
CA GLY A 334 -10.02 -8.58 -10.85
C GLY A 334 -11.08 -7.98 -9.93
N ASP A 335 -12.11 -8.78 -9.68
CA ASP A 335 -13.15 -8.57 -8.66
C ASP A 335 -12.78 -9.39 -7.44
N ALA A 336 -12.75 -8.86 -6.22
CA ALA A 336 -12.59 -9.69 -5.04
C ALA A 336 -13.01 -8.99 -3.75
N ARG A 337 -13.33 -9.79 -2.73
CA ARG A 337 -13.43 -9.33 -1.33
C ARG A 337 -12.56 -10.20 -0.44
N VAL A 338 -11.65 -9.59 0.30
CA VAL A 338 -10.76 -10.22 1.28
C VAL A 338 -11.11 -9.68 2.65
N SER A 339 -11.43 -10.53 3.60
CA SER A 339 -11.65 -10.14 4.99
C SER A 339 -10.74 -10.88 5.96
N THR A 340 -10.24 -10.18 6.96
CA THR A 340 -9.40 -10.74 8.02
C THR A 340 -9.55 -9.92 9.29
N GLY A 341 -9.41 -10.57 10.43
CA GLY A 341 -9.35 -9.92 11.73
C GLY A 341 -7.97 -10.04 12.36
N ILE A 342 -7.49 -8.97 12.98
CA ILE A 342 -6.29 -8.97 13.81
C ILE A 342 -6.66 -8.39 15.17
N THR A 343 -6.38 -9.12 16.23
CA THR A 343 -6.51 -8.65 17.61
C THR A 343 -5.13 -8.49 18.21
N ALA A 344 -4.79 -7.28 18.62
CA ALA A 344 -3.60 -7.01 19.42
C ALA A 344 -4.03 -6.72 20.86
N SER A 345 -3.55 -7.51 21.83
CA SER A 345 -3.86 -7.34 23.25
C SER A 345 -2.60 -7.07 24.07
N VAL A 346 -2.66 -6.13 25.00
CA VAL A 346 -1.55 -5.86 25.93
C VAL A 346 -1.80 -6.66 27.22
N PRO A 347 -0.83 -7.48 27.69
CA PRO A 347 -0.96 -8.21 28.95
C PRO A 347 -1.26 -7.29 30.15
N ASP A 348 -2.21 -7.69 31.00
CA ASP A 348 -2.66 -6.91 32.16
C ASP A 348 -1.57 -6.70 33.24
N ASP A 349 -0.51 -7.51 33.21
CA ASP A 349 0.65 -7.38 34.10
C ASP A 349 1.74 -6.42 33.55
N SER A 350 1.48 -5.74 32.44
CA SER A 350 2.40 -4.76 31.88
C SER A 350 2.52 -3.51 32.75
N VAL A 351 3.73 -2.98 32.86
CA VAL A 351 4.03 -1.80 33.68
C VAL A 351 4.88 -0.85 32.86
N ALA A 352 4.41 0.40 32.71
CA ALA A 352 5.21 1.50 32.19
C ALA A 352 5.33 2.54 33.28
N LYS A 353 6.54 2.76 33.78
CA LYS A 353 6.85 3.70 34.85
C LYS A 353 7.97 4.62 34.40
N VAL A 354 7.74 5.91 34.53
CA VAL A 354 8.76 6.95 34.36
C VAL A 354 9.00 7.59 35.71
N ASP A 355 10.26 7.64 36.15
CA ASP A 355 10.73 8.31 37.36
C ASP A 355 11.96 9.16 37.03
N LEU A 356 11.75 10.44 36.72
CA LEU A 356 12.83 11.34 36.29
C LEU A 356 13.87 11.63 37.40
N ALA A 357 13.60 11.25 38.66
CA ALA A 357 14.53 11.39 39.78
C ALA A 357 15.41 10.13 40.00
N SER A 358 15.10 9.02 39.32
CA SER A 358 15.84 7.77 39.38
C SER A 358 17.08 7.76 38.48
N LYS A 359 18.08 6.93 38.83
CA LYS A 359 19.24 6.64 37.95
C LYS A 359 18.84 5.90 36.68
N ASN A 360 17.75 5.13 36.75
CA ASN A 360 17.11 4.47 35.62
C ASN A 360 15.72 5.10 35.52
N PRO A 361 15.56 6.15 34.71
CA PRO A 361 14.36 6.97 34.74
C PRO A 361 13.13 6.30 34.11
N VAL A 362 13.29 5.08 33.58
CA VAL A 362 12.25 4.35 32.87
C VAL A 362 12.31 2.88 33.26
N GLU A 363 11.16 2.32 33.65
CA GLU A 363 10.91 0.90 33.84
C GLU A 363 9.72 0.49 32.98
N ILE A 364 9.96 -0.35 31.97
CA ILE A 364 8.93 -0.82 31.03
C ILE A 364 9.01 -2.33 30.90
N SER A 365 7.88 -3.01 31.10
CA SER A 365 7.76 -4.47 30.99
C SER A 365 6.35 -4.88 30.54
N GLY A 366 6.23 -6.00 29.83
CA GLY A 366 4.94 -6.57 29.39
C GLY A 366 4.28 -5.89 28.18
N TRP A 367 4.65 -4.65 27.85
CA TRP A 367 4.01 -3.84 26.79
C TRP A 367 4.17 -4.32 25.34
N ILE A 368 4.77 -5.50 25.12
CA ILE A 368 4.79 -6.13 23.80
C ILE A 368 3.43 -6.83 23.65
N PRO A 369 2.60 -6.42 22.68
CA PRO A 369 1.26 -6.98 22.55
C PRO A 369 1.29 -8.44 22.10
N GLU A 370 0.38 -9.23 22.65
CA GLU A 370 0.03 -10.54 22.17
C GLU A 370 -0.89 -10.39 20.96
N ILE A 371 -0.66 -11.19 19.93
CA ILE A 371 -1.37 -11.10 18.65
C ILE A 371 -2.20 -12.35 18.44
N GLU A 372 -3.49 -12.16 18.24
CA GLU A 372 -4.43 -13.18 17.77
C GLU A 372 -4.96 -12.77 16.38
N THR A 373 -5.27 -13.76 15.54
CA THR A 373 -5.68 -13.52 14.15
C THR A 373 -6.89 -14.36 13.83
N ASP A 374 -7.87 -13.75 13.18
CA ASP A 374 -9.01 -14.49 12.63
C ASP A 374 -8.62 -15.22 11.34
N PRO A 375 -9.38 -16.25 10.94
CA PRO A 375 -9.19 -16.90 9.65
C PRO A 375 -9.35 -15.88 8.51
N LEU A 376 -8.40 -15.88 7.57
CA LEU A 376 -8.47 -15.08 6.36
C LEU A 376 -9.56 -15.64 5.44
N GLU A 377 -10.62 -14.86 5.20
CA GLU A 377 -11.71 -15.21 4.29
C GLU A 377 -11.53 -14.47 2.95
N VAL A 378 -11.57 -15.20 1.85
CA VAL A 378 -11.37 -14.63 0.51
C VAL A 378 -12.47 -15.10 -0.42
N SER A 379 -13.11 -14.14 -1.08
CA SER A 379 -13.86 -14.36 -2.31
C SER A 379 -13.02 -13.85 -3.50
N VAL A 380 -12.60 -14.79 -4.36
CA VAL A 380 -11.89 -14.71 -5.68
C VAL A 380 -12.02 -13.37 -6.42
N GLN A 381 -11.12 -12.82 -7.27
CA GLN A 381 -9.78 -13.04 -7.90
C GLN A 381 -8.94 -11.72 -7.74
N ILE A 382 -7.65 -11.77 -7.38
CA ILE A 382 -6.81 -10.55 -7.16
C ILE A 382 -5.40 -10.70 -7.75
N ASP A 383 -4.86 -9.61 -8.31
CA ASP A 383 -3.42 -9.28 -8.37
C ASP A 383 -3.24 -7.85 -7.81
N ALA A 384 -2.74 -7.70 -6.58
CA ALA A 384 -2.57 -6.42 -5.90
C ALA A 384 -1.40 -6.44 -4.91
N THR A 385 -0.57 -5.39 -4.92
CA THR A 385 0.42 -5.12 -3.86
C THR A 385 -0.10 -3.95 -3.04
N ALA A 386 -0.32 -4.16 -1.74
CA ALA A 386 -0.83 -3.15 -0.83
C ALA A 386 0.02 -3.10 0.44
N HIS A 387 0.38 -1.88 0.84
CA HIS A 387 0.97 -1.61 2.14
C HIS A 387 -0.10 -0.99 3.03
N VAL A 388 -0.37 -1.60 4.17
CA VAL A 388 -1.33 -1.10 5.15
C VAL A 388 -0.61 -1.02 6.48
N TYR A 389 -0.55 0.16 7.07
CA TYR A 389 0.03 0.34 8.40
C TYR A 389 -0.94 1.09 9.29
N THR A 390 -0.87 0.77 10.58
CA THR A 390 -1.59 1.47 11.64
C THR A 390 -0.56 1.94 12.68
N GLU A 391 -0.61 3.22 13.01
CA GLU A 391 0.25 3.85 14.01
C GLU A 391 -0.60 4.30 15.19
N VAL A 392 -0.30 3.80 16.40
CA VAL A 392 -0.98 4.17 17.65
C VAL A 392 -0.04 5.02 18.49
N ALA A 393 -0.27 6.34 18.50
CA ALA A 393 0.47 7.26 19.37
C ALA A 393 -0.37 7.55 20.62
N VAL A 394 0.16 7.20 21.81
CA VAL A 394 -0.43 7.53 23.11
C VAL A 394 0.42 8.61 23.77
N ALA A 395 -0.09 9.83 23.83
CA ALA A 395 0.58 10.95 24.48
C ALA A 395 -0.10 11.29 25.81
N ALA A 396 0.68 11.51 26.86
CA ALA A 396 0.20 12.06 28.13
C ALA A 396 0.85 13.44 28.36
N SER A 397 0.00 14.46 28.49
CA SER A 397 0.43 15.82 28.83
C SER A 397 0.11 16.13 30.30
N ILE A 398 1.10 16.68 31.01
CA ILE A 398 0.95 17.19 32.38
C ILE A 398 1.44 18.63 32.44
N GLU A 399 0.55 19.53 32.87
CA GLU A 399 0.85 20.94 33.14
C GLU A 399 0.59 21.24 34.62
N VAL A 400 1.54 21.89 35.28
CA VAL A 400 1.53 22.11 36.74
C VAL A 400 1.61 23.61 37.03
N LEU A 401 0.71 24.11 37.88
CA LEU A 401 0.62 25.52 38.32
C LEU A 401 0.57 26.57 37.18
N ASP A 402 0.00 26.22 36.02
CA ASP A 402 -0.07 27.06 34.81
C ASP A 402 1.33 27.47 34.25
N GLU A 403 2.38 26.66 34.52
CA GLU A 403 3.73 26.79 33.95
C GLU A 403 4.08 25.60 33.04
N ASN A 404 5.17 25.74 32.27
CA ASN A 404 5.80 24.77 31.35
C ASN A 404 5.38 23.31 31.59
N GLY A 405 4.63 22.74 30.64
CA GLY A 405 4.22 21.34 30.68
C GLY A 405 5.38 20.39 30.39
N VAL A 406 5.38 19.26 31.10
CA VAL A 406 6.19 18.09 30.75
C VAL A 406 5.29 17.15 29.96
N ASN A 407 5.71 16.81 28.75
CA ASN A 407 5.02 15.85 27.90
C ASN A 407 5.80 14.55 27.88
N VAL A 408 5.08 13.44 28.06
CA VAL A 408 5.61 12.09 27.89
C VAL A 408 4.74 11.38 26.86
N GLU A 409 5.37 10.96 25.78
CA GLU A 409 4.75 10.32 24.63
C GLU A 409 5.25 8.88 24.52
N ILE A 410 4.32 7.93 24.52
CA ILE A 410 4.58 6.53 24.23
C ILE A 410 4.05 6.28 22.82
N GLY A 411 4.97 6.09 21.87
CA GLY A 411 4.65 5.76 20.49
C GLY A 411 4.63 4.24 20.31
N ILE A 412 3.48 3.66 20.01
CA ILE A 412 3.33 2.22 19.76
C ILE A 412 2.94 2.03 18.28
N LYS A 413 3.87 1.56 17.45
CA LYS A 413 3.57 1.17 16.07
C LYS A 413 3.23 -0.30 16.04
N VAL A 414 1.95 -0.62 16.22
CA VAL A 414 1.42 -1.98 16.12
C VAL A 414 -0.01 -1.96 15.56
N PRO A 415 -0.36 -2.84 14.60
CA PRO A 415 0.56 -3.65 13.79
C PRO A 415 1.24 -2.87 12.64
N ASP A 416 2.50 -3.17 12.38
CA ASP A 416 3.18 -2.81 11.11
C ASP A 416 3.02 -3.98 10.13
N VAL A 417 1.90 -4.00 9.40
CA VAL A 417 1.54 -5.14 8.56
C VAL A 417 2.19 -5.01 7.19
N THR A 418 3.15 -5.89 6.90
CA THR A 418 3.66 -6.10 5.55
C THR A 418 2.88 -7.25 4.90
N VAL A 419 2.07 -6.93 3.89
CA VAL A 419 1.41 -7.94 3.05
C VAL A 419 2.09 -7.99 1.69
N THR A 420 2.66 -9.14 1.36
CA THR A 420 3.15 -9.47 0.02
C THR A 420 2.19 -10.48 -0.58
N ALA A 421 1.28 -10.01 -1.42
CA ALA A 421 0.46 -10.89 -2.23
C ALA A 421 1.17 -11.14 -3.57
N SER A 422 1.30 -12.41 -3.93
CA SER A 422 1.75 -12.84 -5.24
C SER A 422 0.65 -13.69 -5.85
N ALA A 423 -0.01 -13.13 -6.85
CA ALA A 423 -0.89 -13.88 -7.72
C ALA A 423 -0.03 -14.55 -8.79
N GLY A 424 -0.42 -15.75 -9.19
CA GLY A 424 0.22 -16.36 -10.33
C GLY A 424 -0.56 -17.54 -10.84
N TYR A 425 0.12 -18.27 -11.72
CA TYR A 425 -0.47 -19.34 -12.48
C TYR A 425 0.48 -20.53 -12.52
N ASN A 426 -0.01 -21.72 -12.18
CA ASN A 426 0.68 -23.00 -12.35
C ASN A 426 -0.30 -24.02 -12.91
N VAL A 427 -0.01 -24.52 -14.10
CA VAL A 427 -0.78 -25.52 -14.84
C VAL A 427 -0.99 -26.81 -14.02
N ASP A 428 -0.05 -27.16 -13.15
CA ASP A 428 -0.14 -28.34 -12.28
C ASP A 428 -0.96 -28.10 -10.99
N GLY A 429 -1.41 -26.86 -10.77
CA GLY A 429 -2.04 -26.37 -9.53
C GLY A 429 -1.19 -25.27 -8.88
N PHE A 430 -1.76 -24.09 -8.66
CA PHE A 430 -1.02 -22.93 -8.12
C PHE A 430 -0.47 -23.16 -6.71
N CYS A 431 -1.21 -23.92 -5.90
CA CYS A 431 -0.79 -24.34 -4.57
C CYS A 431 -0.44 -25.81 -4.61
N ASP A 432 0.65 -26.20 -3.92
CA ASP A 432 1.22 -27.56 -3.92
C ASP A 432 0.19 -28.67 -3.60
N ASN A 433 -0.97 -28.32 -3.02
CA ASN A 433 -2.05 -29.23 -2.61
C ASN A 433 -3.36 -29.13 -3.44
N ASP A 434 -3.48 -28.21 -4.39
CA ASP A 434 -4.70 -27.96 -5.18
C ASP A 434 -4.45 -28.19 -6.68
N THR A 435 -4.43 -29.46 -7.08
CA THR A 435 -4.30 -29.87 -8.49
C THR A 435 -5.54 -29.46 -9.30
N GLY A 436 -5.34 -28.90 -10.50
CA GLY A 436 -6.43 -28.50 -11.41
C GLY A 436 -7.07 -27.13 -11.15
N LYS A 437 -6.47 -26.32 -10.27
CA LYS A 437 -6.84 -24.91 -10.06
C LYS A 437 -5.61 -24.05 -10.39
N PRO A 438 -5.49 -23.61 -11.64
CA PRO A 438 -4.20 -23.17 -12.13
C PRO A 438 -3.90 -21.72 -11.73
N PHE A 439 -4.92 -20.94 -11.40
CA PHE A 439 -4.72 -19.63 -10.78
C PHE A 439 -4.58 -19.82 -9.29
N GLY A 440 -3.77 -18.98 -8.67
CA GLY A 440 -3.93 -18.80 -7.26
C GLY A 440 -3.24 -17.59 -6.72
N LEU A 441 -3.57 -17.37 -5.46
CA LEU A 441 -3.14 -16.26 -4.66
C LEU A 441 -2.27 -16.84 -3.56
N LYS A 442 -1.01 -16.41 -3.52
CA LYS A 442 -0.10 -16.68 -2.42
C LYS A 442 0.05 -15.39 -1.64
N LEU A 443 -0.50 -15.36 -0.45
CA LEU A 443 -0.45 -14.21 0.44
C LEU A 443 0.53 -14.53 1.57
N ASP A 444 1.63 -13.81 1.57
CA ASP A 444 2.60 -13.78 2.66
C ASP A 444 2.36 -12.50 3.45
N ALA A 445 1.90 -12.62 4.67
CA ALA A 445 1.74 -11.49 5.57
C ALA A 445 2.67 -11.64 6.77
N SER A 446 3.29 -10.54 7.17
CA SER A 446 4.02 -10.45 8.42
C SER A 446 3.62 -9.19 9.17
N LEU A 447 3.53 -9.30 10.48
CA LEU A 447 3.18 -8.24 11.39
C LEU A 447 4.43 -7.86 12.16
N GLY A 448 4.94 -6.66 11.93
CA GLY A 448 5.98 -6.01 12.70
C GLY A 448 5.40 -5.22 13.88
N ALA A 449 6.28 -4.81 14.78
CA ALA A 449 5.96 -3.98 15.92
C ALA A 449 7.15 -3.09 16.28
N SER A 450 6.91 -1.81 16.53
CA SER A 450 7.90 -0.96 17.19
C SER A 450 7.30 -0.17 18.34
N LEU A 451 8.09 0.02 19.39
CA LEU A 451 7.73 0.70 20.61
C LEU A 451 8.81 1.74 20.90
N GLY A 452 8.41 3.01 20.90
CA GLY A 452 9.23 4.15 21.24
C GLY A 452 8.67 4.90 22.45
N LEU A 453 9.56 5.51 23.23
CA LEU A 453 9.22 6.42 24.31
C LEU A 453 9.97 7.72 24.10
N GLN A 454 9.23 8.83 24.05
CA GLN A 454 9.79 10.17 23.94
C GLN A 454 9.28 11.05 25.09
N GLY A 455 10.16 11.86 25.69
CA GLY A 455 9.83 12.86 26.70
C GLY A 455 10.38 14.21 26.29
N TYR A 456 9.54 15.24 26.37
CA TYR A 456 9.90 16.60 25.94
C TYR A 456 9.17 17.69 26.72
N THR A 457 9.76 18.87 26.76
CA THR A 457 9.08 20.10 27.21
C THR A 457 8.72 20.95 26.00
N GLU A 458 7.59 21.64 26.04
CA GLU A 458 7.16 22.51 24.93
C GLU A 458 7.01 23.95 25.41
N LEU A 459 7.77 24.87 24.79
CA LEU A 459 7.82 26.28 25.13
C LEU A 459 7.48 27.12 23.90
N LYS A 460 6.28 27.73 23.88
CA LYS A 460 5.81 28.57 22.76
C LYS A 460 5.88 27.87 21.39
N GLY A 461 5.69 26.55 21.36
CA GLY A 461 5.76 25.71 20.16
C GLY A 461 7.13 25.15 19.82
N ASP A 462 8.19 25.50 20.58
CA ASP A 462 9.50 24.87 20.44
C ASP A 462 9.58 23.64 21.38
N LYS A 463 9.77 22.46 20.77
CA LYS A 463 9.88 21.15 21.43
C LYS A 463 11.34 20.87 21.83
N ASP A 464 11.61 20.75 23.13
CA ASP A 464 12.92 20.36 23.68
C ASP A 464 12.86 18.92 24.22
N VAL A 465 13.44 17.98 23.47
CA VAL A 465 13.39 16.54 23.75
C VAL A 465 14.49 16.17 24.76
N PHE A 466 14.09 15.65 25.92
CA PHE A 466 15.02 15.21 26.96
C PHE A 466 15.13 13.68 27.08
N LEU A 467 14.22 12.93 26.44
CA LEU A 467 14.20 11.47 26.43
C LEU A 467 13.71 11.00 25.05
N ASP A 468 14.44 10.09 24.41
CA ASP A 468 14.04 9.43 23.15
C ASP A 468 14.65 8.03 23.12
N VAL A 469 13.82 7.00 23.25
CA VAL A 469 14.26 5.62 23.42
C VAL A 469 13.38 4.70 22.59
N THR A 470 14.00 3.99 21.64
CA THR A 470 13.39 2.80 21.03
C THR A 470 13.52 1.64 22.00
N LEU A 471 12.39 1.17 22.53
CA LEU A 471 12.33 0.11 23.54
C LEU A 471 12.26 -1.27 22.89
N TYR A 472 11.61 -1.35 21.73
CA TYR A 472 11.46 -2.57 20.97
C TYR A 472 11.23 -2.25 19.50
N GLU A 473 11.80 -3.07 18.61
CA GLU A 473 11.57 -2.99 17.17
C GLU A 473 11.76 -4.38 16.58
N THR A 474 10.75 -4.85 15.85
CA THR A 474 10.84 -6.06 15.04
C THR A 474 10.07 -5.86 13.73
N PRO A 475 10.65 -6.22 12.58
CA PRO A 475 9.95 -6.15 11.31
C PRO A 475 8.97 -7.33 11.10
N ALA A 476 9.04 -8.38 11.93
CA ALA A 476 8.17 -9.56 11.84
C ALA A 476 7.99 -10.21 13.22
N LEU A 477 7.17 -9.59 14.08
CA LEU A 477 6.69 -10.14 15.34
C LEU A 477 5.88 -11.45 15.12
N TYR A 478 5.07 -11.48 14.07
CA TYR A 478 4.29 -12.65 13.68
C TYR A 478 4.31 -12.80 12.16
N THR A 479 4.51 -14.03 11.66
CA THR A 479 4.36 -14.34 10.24
C THR A 479 3.11 -15.19 10.09
N PHE A 480 2.14 -14.69 9.33
CA PHE A 480 0.92 -15.43 9.07
C PHE A 480 1.25 -16.72 8.32
N PRO A 481 0.52 -17.82 8.57
CA PRO A 481 0.60 -18.99 7.71
C PRO A 481 0.36 -18.54 6.27
N GLN A 482 1.28 -18.89 5.37
CA GLN A 482 1.18 -18.54 3.96
C GLN A 482 -0.15 -19.06 3.42
N LEU A 483 -1.08 -18.14 3.14
CA LEU A 483 -2.33 -18.51 2.53
C LEU A 483 -2.02 -18.73 1.05
N CYS A 484 -2.16 -19.97 0.60
CA CYS A 484 -2.15 -20.30 -0.80
C CYS A 484 -3.55 -20.77 -1.17
N LEU A 485 -4.29 -19.94 -1.90
CA LEU A 485 -5.59 -20.30 -2.46
C LEU A 485 -5.45 -20.50 -3.95
N ALA A 486 -5.64 -21.74 -4.41
CA ALA A 486 -5.79 -22.01 -5.82
C ALA A 486 -7.28 -21.96 -6.18
N PHE A 487 -7.62 -21.30 -7.28
CA PHE A 487 -9.01 -21.10 -7.72
C PHE A 487 -9.12 -20.94 -9.23
N GLY A 488 -10.37 -20.84 -9.69
CA GLY A 488 -10.72 -20.39 -11.03
C GLY A 488 -10.41 -21.38 -12.16
N LYS A 489 -11.04 -21.07 -13.30
CA LYS A 489 -10.78 -21.56 -14.65
C LYS A 489 -10.70 -20.31 -15.54
N GLN A 490 -9.98 -20.36 -16.65
CA GLN A 490 -9.62 -19.16 -17.42
C GLN A 490 -10.86 -18.48 -18.04
N SER A 491 -10.96 -17.15 -17.97
CA SER A 491 -12.03 -16.40 -18.62
C SER A 491 -11.88 -16.42 -20.16
N PRO A 492 -12.94 -16.68 -20.94
CA PRO A 492 -12.86 -16.67 -22.41
C PRO A 492 -12.38 -15.32 -22.94
N GLY A 493 -11.28 -15.29 -23.68
CA GLY A 493 -10.80 -14.05 -24.33
C GLY A 493 -9.76 -13.21 -23.57
N ALA A 494 -9.43 -13.50 -22.30
CA ALA A 494 -8.41 -12.75 -21.56
C ALA A 494 -7.00 -13.20 -21.98
N CYS A 495 -6.20 -12.28 -22.55
CA CYS A 495 -4.81 -12.56 -22.91
C CYS A 495 -3.88 -12.14 -21.77
N ILE A 496 -3.63 -13.07 -20.83
CA ILE A 496 -2.63 -12.94 -19.79
C ILE A 496 -1.42 -13.83 -20.15
N PRO A 497 -0.18 -13.34 -19.98
CA PRO A 497 1.06 -14.04 -20.29
C PRO A 497 1.29 -15.26 -19.40
N GLU A 498 1.01 -16.44 -19.91
CA GLU A 498 1.81 -17.57 -19.50
C GLU A 498 3.20 -17.49 -20.16
N GLN A 499 4.24 -17.70 -19.35
CA GLN A 499 5.46 -18.33 -19.83
C GLN A 499 5.15 -19.79 -20.19
N HIS A 500 4.30 -20.05 -21.18
CA HIS A 500 4.32 -21.34 -21.84
C HIS A 500 5.47 -21.32 -22.83
N THR A 501 6.45 -22.18 -22.53
CA THR A 501 7.40 -22.72 -23.47
C THR A 501 6.63 -23.22 -24.68
N PHE A 502 6.66 -22.51 -25.81
CA PHE A 502 6.68 -23.05 -27.18
C PHE A 502 6.80 -21.88 -28.16
N ASP A 503 8.03 -21.35 -28.27
CA ASP A 503 8.61 -20.97 -29.56
C ASP A 503 10.08 -21.45 -29.53
N PRO A 504 10.37 -22.60 -30.17
CA PRO A 504 11.72 -23.12 -30.26
C PRO A 504 12.58 -22.41 -31.31
N ASP A 505 12.20 -21.27 -31.89
CA ASP A 505 13.13 -20.38 -32.63
C ASP A 505 13.33 -19.02 -31.94
N ASP A 506 12.63 -18.80 -30.82
CA ASP A 506 13.14 -18.08 -29.65
C ASP A 506 13.84 -19.01 -28.61
N SER A 507 13.96 -20.31 -28.91
CA SER A 507 14.81 -21.32 -28.22
C SER A 507 15.20 -22.51 -29.15
N TYR A 508 16.10 -22.35 -30.14
CA TYR A 508 16.49 -23.35 -31.21
C TYR A 508 16.68 -24.83 -30.77
N PRO A 509 16.59 -25.92 -31.61
CA PRO A 509 16.28 -26.12 -33.07
C PRO A 509 15.05 -27.04 -33.40
N PRO A 510 14.73 -27.32 -34.69
CA PRO A 510 13.60 -28.17 -35.12
C PRO A 510 13.86 -29.67 -34.88
N GLY A 511 12.85 -30.34 -34.34
CA GLY A 511 12.86 -31.77 -34.04
C GLY A 511 11.94 -32.02 -32.85
N GLY A 512 10.92 -32.86 -33.00
CA GLY A 512 9.84 -33.03 -32.04
C GLY A 512 10.32 -33.29 -30.61
N TYR A 513 9.55 -32.82 -29.63
CA TYR A 513 9.71 -33.24 -28.26
C TYR A 513 9.43 -34.75 -28.19
N THR A 514 10.50 -35.53 -28.05
CA THR A 514 10.44 -36.83 -27.38
C THR A 514 10.60 -36.57 -25.89
N ASP A 515 9.67 -37.11 -25.10
CA ASP A 515 9.65 -37.09 -23.64
C ASP A 515 10.83 -37.89 -23.04
N SER A 516 12.07 -37.40 -23.17
CA SER A 516 13.23 -38.03 -22.51
C SER A 516 13.79 -37.14 -21.41
N GLU A 517 13.32 -37.44 -20.20
CA GLU A 517 14.03 -37.49 -18.91
C GLU A 517 14.67 -36.21 -18.34
N ASP A 518 14.14 -35.84 -17.16
CA ASP A 518 14.85 -35.31 -15.99
C ASP A 518 15.87 -34.19 -16.19
N ASP A 519 15.41 -32.93 -16.10
CA ASP A 519 16.26 -31.84 -15.60
C ASP A 519 15.48 -30.95 -14.62
N ALA A 520 15.25 -31.51 -13.43
CA ALA A 520 14.84 -30.79 -12.24
C ALA A 520 15.97 -29.86 -11.77
N GLY A 521 16.15 -28.71 -12.42
CA GLY A 521 17.21 -27.77 -12.04
C GLY A 521 17.25 -26.40 -12.74
N ALA A 522 16.36 -26.12 -13.70
CA ALA A 522 16.41 -24.83 -14.40
C ALA A 522 15.80 -23.69 -13.55
N ASN A 523 16.68 -22.80 -13.11
CA ASN A 523 16.40 -21.62 -12.28
C ASN A 523 15.34 -20.68 -12.92
N ILE A 524 14.31 -20.31 -12.15
CA ILE A 524 13.19 -19.44 -12.55
C ILE A 524 13.69 -18.05 -13.01
N ALA A 525 14.84 -17.58 -12.49
CA ALA A 525 15.49 -16.34 -12.92
C ALA A 525 16.04 -16.38 -14.37
N GLU A 526 16.42 -17.56 -14.88
CA GLU A 526 16.89 -17.73 -16.27
C GLU A 526 15.75 -17.85 -17.30
N ARG A 527 14.51 -18.07 -16.87
CA ARG A 527 13.33 -18.09 -17.76
C ARG A 527 12.84 -16.70 -18.11
N SER A 528 12.82 -15.77 -17.15
CA SER A 528 12.40 -14.37 -17.36
C SER A 528 13.34 -13.56 -18.26
N LEU A 529 14.61 -13.96 -18.35
CA LEU A 529 15.60 -13.35 -19.26
C LEU A 529 15.36 -13.66 -20.75
N ARG A 530 14.55 -14.68 -21.09
CA ARG A 530 14.38 -15.13 -22.49
C ARG A 530 13.37 -14.33 -23.31
N LEU A 531 12.47 -13.57 -22.67
CA LEU A 531 11.51 -12.68 -23.34
C LEU A 531 12.14 -11.41 -23.94
N ALA A 532 13.44 -11.19 -23.69
CA ALA A 532 14.18 -10.00 -24.09
C ALA A 532 15.00 -10.18 -25.39
N LYS A 533 14.96 -11.33 -26.06
CA LYS A 533 16.01 -11.72 -27.04
C LYS A 533 16.14 -10.86 -28.31
N ARG A 534 15.21 -9.94 -28.60
CA ARG A 534 15.17 -9.23 -29.90
C ARG A 534 14.98 -7.71 -29.84
N ASP A 535 15.03 -7.08 -28.65
CA ASP A 535 14.83 -5.62 -28.47
C ASP A 535 16.13 -4.81 -28.70
N GLU A 536 15.97 -3.59 -29.20
CA GLU A 536 17.05 -2.62 -29.48
C GLU A 536 17.95 -2.35 -28.26
N LYS A 537 17.37 -2.43 -27.05
CA LYS A 537 18.01 -2.21 -25.74
C LYS A 537 18.41 -3.48 -25.00
N SER A 538 18.19 -4.66 -25.58
CA SER A 538 18.50 -5.93 -24.90
C SER A 538 19.98 -6.28 -24.99
N ALA A 539 20.60 -6.55 -23.84
CA ALA A 539 21.96 -7.10 -23.77
C ALA A 539 22.07 -8.46 -24.49
N ALA A 540 20.96 -9.18 -24.67
CA ALA A 540 20.91 -10.50 -25.30
C ALA A 540 20.86 -10.47 -26.84
N TYR A 541 20.68 -9.31 -27.50
CA TYR A 541 20.81 -9.22 -28.97
C TYR A 541 22.19 -9.70 -29.44
N LEU A 542 23.23 -9.46 -28.64
CA LEU A 542 24.61 -9.91 -28.88
C LEU A 542 24.78 -11.45 -28.82
N THR A 543 23.75 -12.19 -28.40
CA THR A 543 23.76 -13.67 -28.29
C THR A 543 22.93 -14.37 -29.36
N ARG A 544 22.32 -13.62 -30.30
CA ARG A 544 21.49 -14.21 -31.37
C ARG A 544 22.37 -14.98 -32.37
N LYS A 545 21.84 -16.09 -32.89
CA LYS A 545 22.49 -16.83 -33.98
C LYS A 545 22.06 -16.27 -35.33
N PRO A 546 22.97 -16.14 -36.31
CA PRO A 546 22.60 -15.80 -37.67
C PRO A 546 21.79 -16.93 -38.31
N TYR A 547 21.04 -16.62 -39.37
CA TYR A 547 20.54 -17.67 -40.25
C TYR A 547 21.69 -18.17 -41.11
N LEU A 548 21.76 -19.49 -41.24
CA LEU A 548 22.80 -20.19 -41.99
C LEU A 548 22.15 -20.92 -43.17
N LEU A 549 22.86 -20.99 -44.28
CA LEU A 549 22.48 -21.82 -45.41
C LEU A 549 22.81 -23.27 -45.08
N GLY A 550 21.94 -24.20 -45.45
CA GLY A 550 22.15 -25.63 -45.17
C GLY A 550 23.38 -26.20 -45.88
N CYS A 551 23.78 -25.57 -46.98
CA CYS A 551 24.94 -25.94 -47.79
C CYS A 551 26.28 -25.33 -47.32
N ASP A 552 26.28 -24.45 -46.30
CA ASP A 552 27.48 -23.79 -45.78
C ASP A 552 27.97 -24.52 -44.53
N GLU A 553 28.63 -25.66 -44.72
CA GLU A 553 29.08 -26.54 -43.64
C GLU A 553 30.08 -25.84 -42.68
N GLU A 554 30.88 -24.92 -43.22
CA GLU A 554 31.83 -24.12 -42.47
C GLU A 554 31.18 -22.93 -41.73
N LYS A 555 29.89 -22.66 -41.97
CA LYS A 555 29.10 -21.58 -41.36
C LYS A 555 29.73 -20.20 -41.53
N LYS A 556 30.34 -19.94 -42.69
CA LYS A 556 31.08 -18.70 -42.99
C LYS A 556 30.17 -17.56 -43.45
N HIS A 557 28.99 -17.87 -43.98
CA HIS A 557 28.02 -16.90 -44.47
C HIS A 557 26.87 -16.73 -43.48
N GLU A 558 27.02 -15.73 -42.62
CA GLU A 558 26.06 -15.41 -41.58
C GLU A 558 25.03 -14.37 -42.08
N ILE A 559 23.75 -14.76 -42.14
CA ILE A 559 22.66 -13.83 -42.46
C ILE A 559 22.09 -13.29 -41.15
N TRP A 560 22.51 -12.08 -40.79
CA TRP A 560 22.16 -11.47 -39.51
C TRP A 560 20.77 -10.80 -39.53
N PRO A 561 19.85 -11.21 -38.65
CA PRO A 561 18.56 -10.53 -38.48
C PRO A 561 18.73 -9.16 -37.84
N GLN A 562 17.94 -8.20 -38.32
CA GLN A 562 18.01 -6.81 -37.87
C GLN A 562 17.29 -6.57 -36.54
N LYS A 563 17.67 -5.47 -35.87
CA LYS A 563 16.98 -4.99 -34.67
C LYS A 563 15.60 -4.44 -35.02
N TYR A 564 14.65 -4.71 -34.14
CA TYR A 564 13.30 -4.15 -34.21
C TYR A 564 12.79 -3.80 -32.81
N GLN A 565 11.66 -3.10 -32.78
CA GLN A 565 11.10 -2.57 -31.54
C GLN A 565 10.15 -3.55 -30.87
N LYS A 566 10.21 -3.62 -29.54
CA LYS A 566 9.28 -4.42 -28.72
C LYS A 566 7.82 -3.94 -28.82
N PRO A 567 6.83 -4.79 -28.45
CA PRO A 567 5.41 -4.45 -28.55
C PRO A 567 5.04 -3.14 -27.84
N THR A 568 5.60 -2.90 -26.65
CA THR A 568 5.35 -1.67 -25.87
C THR A 568 5.84 -0.39 -26.54
N SER A 569 6.81 -0.52 -27.44
CA SER A 569 7.31 0.59 -28.26
C SER A 569 6.47 0.75 -29.52
N LEU A 570 6.12 -0.36 -30.18
CA LEU A 570 5.30 -0.37 -31.39
C LEU A 570 3.87 0.09 -31.15
N ARG A 571 3.26 -0.23 -29.99
CA ARG A 571 1.92 0.23 -29.62
C ARG A 571 1.77 1.74 -29.56
N ASN A 572 2.88 2.49 -29.49
CA ASN A 572 2.86 3.94 -29.50
C ASN A 572 2.93 4.53 -30.92
N LYS A 573 3.24 3.72 -31.95
CA LYS A 573 3.33 4.15 -33.35
C LYS A 573 1.99 3.97 -34.04
N LEU A 574 1.22 5.05 -34.24
CA LEU A 574 -0.16 4.98 -34.78
C LEU A 574 -0.25 4.28 -36.13
N GLN A 575 0.82 4.27 -36.91
CA GLN A 575 0.82 3.55 -38.18
C GLN A 575 0.79 2.02 -38.00
N VAL A 576 1.35 1.48 -36.90
CA VAL A 576 1.43 0.03 -36.66
C VAL A 576 0.05 -0.53 -36.28
N PRO A 577 -0.54 -1.41 -37.12
CA PRO A 577 -1.82 -2.02 -36.83
C PRO A 577 -1.69 -3.00 -35.67
N ILE A 578 -2.72 -3.02 -34.82
CA ILE A 578 -2.88 -4.00 -33.75
C ILE A 578 -3.99 -4.93 -34.20
N MET A 579 -3.66 -6.20 -34.39
CA MET A 579 -4.56 -7.22 -34.90
C MET A 579 -5.08 -8.05 -33.73
N LYS A 580 -6.34 -7.81 -33.36
CA LYS A 580 -6.99 -8.46 -32.22
C LYS A 580 -7.78 -9.68 -32.72
N PRO A 581 -7.48 -10.90 -32.25
CA PRO A 581 -8.36 -12.03 -32.49
C PRO A 581 -9.66 -11.87 -31.69
N GLY A 582 -10.76 -12.40 -32.21
CA GLY A 582 -12.03 -12.50 -31.47
C GLY A 582 -11.98 -13.53 -30.32
N MET A 583 -10.93 -14.35 -30.28
CA MET A 583 -10.71 -15.43 -29.31
C MET A 583 -9.50 -15.18 -28.42
N GLY A 584 -9.52 -15.77 -27.23
CA GLY A 584 -8.45 -15.62 -26.24
C GLY A 584 -7.15 -16.34 -26.62
N CYS A 585 -6.11 -15.98 -25.88
CA CYS A 585 -4.75 -16.49 -26.05
C CYS A 585 -4.44 -17.72 -25.16
N GLY A 586 -5.40 -18.33 -24.44
CA GLY A 586 -5.20 -19.51 -23.59
C GLY A 586 -5.33 -20.84 -24.33
N GLU A 587 -5.05 -21.99 -23.72
CA GLU A 587 -5.42 -23.32 -24.26
C GLU A 587 -6.18 -24.16 -23.20
N ASP A 588 -7.12 -23.54 -22.48
CA ASP A 588 -7.90 -24.18 -21.41
C ASP A 588 -8.84 -25.28 -21.96
N GLU A 589 -8.99 -26.38 -21.23
CA GLU A 589 -9.91 -27.49 -21.52
C GLU A 589 -11.38 -27.08 -21.47
N ASP A 590 -11.69 -26.03 -20.72
CA ASP A 590 -13.04 -25.50 -20.53
C ASP A 590 -13.35 -24.28 -21.42
N GLU A 591 -12.38 -23.78 -22.21
CA GLU A 591 -12.60 -22.64 -23.13
C GLU A 591 -13.48 -23.07 -24.31
N GLU A 592 -14.72 -22.58 -24.33
CA GLU A 592 -15.57 -22.68 -25.51
C GLU A 592 -15.13 -21.62 -26.52
N CYS A 593 -14.68 -22.06 -27.71
CA CYS A 593 -14.32 -21.18 -28.82
C CYS A 593 -15.38 -21.23 -29.93
N PRO A 594 -16.56 -20.63 -29.71
CA PRO A 594 -17.62 -20.69 -30.71
C PRO A 594 -17.19 -19.96 -31.98
N ALA A 595 -17.77 -20.36 -33.12
CA ALA A 595 -17.41 -19.82 -34.44
C ALA A 595 -17.39 -18.28 -34.52
N SER A 596 -18.24 -17.61 -33.73
CA SER A 596 -18.31 -16.14 -33.65
C SER A 596 -17.02 -15.48 -33.16
N THR A 597 -16.18 -16.20 -32.41
CA THR A 597 -14.89 -15.72 -31.89
C THR A 597 -13.73 -15.91 -32.87
N TRP A 598 -13.93 -16.65 -33.97
CA TRP A 598 -12.89 -16.92 -34.96
C TRP A 598 -12.68 -15.70 -35.89
N SER A 599 -12.61 -14.49 -35.34
CA SER A 599 -12.38 -13.24 -36.08
C SER A 599 -10.94 -12.75 -35.91
N MET A 600 -10.52 -11.86 -36.80
CA MET A 600 -9.24 -11.15 -36.70
C MET A 600 -9.46 -9.71 -37.16
N ASP A 601 -9.55 -8.80 -36.19
CA ASP A 601 -9.96 -7.42 -36.42
C ASP A 601 -8.81 -6.46 -36.15
N LYS A 602 -8.60 -5.51 -37.07
CA LYS A 602 -7.69 -4.40 -36.83
C LYS A 602 -8.35 -3.42 -35.85
N LEU A 603 -7.64 -3.06 -34.78
CA LEU A 603 -8.10 -2.00 -33.88
C LEU A 603 -8.20 -0.64 -34.61
N PRO A 604 -9.17 0.23 -34.25
CA PRO A 604 -9.34 1.53 -34.89
C PRO A 604 -8.09 2.42 -34.81
N ASP A 605 -7.80 3.15 -35.89
CA ASP A 605 -6.67 4.09 -35.92
C ASP A 605 -6.91 5.35 -35.04
N THR A 606 -8.14 5.54 -34.55
CA THR A 606 -8.56 6.66 -33.70
C THR A 606 -8.26 6.46 -32.21
N LEU A 607 -7.69 5.32 -31.82
CA LEU A 607 -7.38 5.01 -30.43
C LEU A 607 -6.31 5.97 -29.87
N THR A 608 -6.53 6.44 -28.64
CA THR A 608 -5.57 7.34 -27.96
C THR A 608 -4.31 6.57 -27.54
N LYS A 609 -3.25 7.29 -27.19
CA LYS A 609 -2.02 6.67 -26.66
C LYS A 609 -2.27 5.90 -25.37
N ALA A 610 -3.26 6.32 -24.56
CA ALA A 610 -3.69 5.63 -23.35
C ALA A 610 -4.41 4.32 -23.68
N ASP A 611 -5.34 4.32 -24.64
CA ASP A 611 -6.05 3.11 -25.06
C ASP A 611 -5.11 2.05 -25.64
N ARG A 612 -4.06 2.49 -26.33
CA ARG A 612 -3.03 1.60 -26.89
C ARG A 612 -2.04 1.10 -25.84
N ALA A 613 -1.98 1.72 -24.66
CA ALA A 613 -1.11 1.30 -23.56
C ALA A 613 -1.53 -0.03 -22.92
N LEU A 614 -2.76 -0.48 -23.19
CA LEU A 614 -3.29 -1.79 -22.78
C LEU A 614 -2.68 -2.97 -23.57
N VAL A 615 -2.01 -2.71 -24.70
CA VAL A 615 -1.24 -3.72 -25.44
C VAL A 615 0.11 -3.92 -24.75
N THR A 616 0.19 -4.83 -23.79
CA THR A 616 1.40 -5.06 -23.01
C THR A 616 2.43 -5.92 -23.77
N GLN A 617 3.67 -6.02 -23.25
CA GLN A 617 4.70 -6.92 -23.79
C GLN A 617 4.32 -8.41 -23.63
N LYS A 618 3.34 -8.69 -22.77
CA LYS A 618 3.02 -9.98 -22.23
C LYS A 618 1.81 -10.53 -23.00
N GLY A 619 2.05 -11.41 -23.98
CA GLY A 619 1.02 -12.00 -24.85
C GLY A 619 0.96 -11.47 -26.30
N TRP A 620 1.69 -10.40 -26.59
CA TRP A 620 1.74 -9.78 -27.93
C TRP A 620 3.14 -9.88 -28.54
N ALA A 621 3.20 -10.24 -29.83
CA ALA A 621 4.39 -10.28 -30.63
C ALA A 621 4.56 -8.99 -31.45
N SER A 622 5.82 -8.54 -31.55
CA SER A 622 6.23 -7.62 -32.61
C SER A 622 6.37 -8.41 -33.91
N GLU A 623 5.28 -8.44 -34.65
CA GLU A 623 5.12 -9.35 -35.77
C GLU A 623 5.76 -8.82 -37.06
N HIS A 624 6.60 -9.67 -37.67
CA HIS A 624 7.19 -9.47 -38.98
C HIS A 624 6.27 -10.07 -40.03
N ILE A 625 5.51 -9.21 -40.70
CA ILE A 625 4.57 -9.65 -41.74
C ILE A 625 5.29 -10.51 -42.79
N TYR A 626 6.47 -10.06 -43.25
CA TYR A 626 7.44 -10.86 -44.00
C TYR A 626 8.55 -11.33 -43.05
N GLU A 627 8.72 -12.65 -42.90
CA GLU A 627 9.67 -13.22 -41.94
C GLU A 627 11.14 -13.13 -42.36
N GLY A 628 12.04 -13.04 -41.41
CA GLY A 628 13.48 -12.97 -41.70
C GLY A 628 14.06 -14.27 -42.28
N ASN A 629 13.57 -15.43 -41.84
CA ASN A 629 14.02 -16.73 -42.34
C ASN A 629 13.64 -16.96 -43.82
N TRP A 630 12.58 -16.30 -44.30
CA TRP A 630 12.19 -16.34 -45.72
C TRP A 630 13.29 -15.79 -46.64
N ILE A 631 14.14 -14.87 -46.18
CA ILE A 631 15.31 -14.43 -46.97
C ILE A 631 16.34 -15.56 -47.13
N ARG A 632 16.63 -16.30 -46.05
CA ARG A 632 17.48 -17.49 -46.11
C ARG A 632 16.88 -18.52 -47.06
N ASP A 633 15.57 -18.80 -46.95
CA ASP A 633 14.91 -19.83 -47.75
C ASP A 633 14.87 -19.49 -49.23
N PHE A 634 14.72 -18.20 -49.57
CA PHE A 634 14.86 -17.74 -50.94
C PHE A 634 16.27 -17.98 -51.49
N ILE A 635 17.31 -17.63 -50.72
CA ILE A 635 18.70 -17.86 -51.14
C ILE A 635 18.97 -19.37 -51.27
N GLN A 636 18.48 -20.18 -50.34
CA GLN A 636 18.59 -21.64 -50.41
C GLN A 636 17.89 -22.21 -51.64
N HIS A 637 16.68 -21.73 -51.96
CA HIS A 637 15.97 -22.12 -53.18
C HIS A 637 16.77 -21.79 -54.44
N LEU A 638 17.39 -20.61 -54.50
CA LEU A 638 18.29 -20.28 -55.60
C LEU A 638 19.49 -21.24 -55.65
N VAL A 639 20.11 -21.54 -54.51
CA VAL A 639 21.21 -22.51 -54.44
C VAL A 639 20.80 -23.83 -55.07
N ASP A 640 19.64 -24.35 -54.68
CA ASP A 640 19.20 -25.68 -55.09
C ASP A 640 18.87 -25.74 -56.59
N GLU A 641 18.19 -24.70 -57.10
CA GLU A 641 17.58 -24.69 -58.44
C GLU A 641 18.40 -23.95 -59.52
N LYS A 642 19.20 -22.95 -59.14
CA LYS A 642 19.78 -21.97 -60.08
C LYS A 642 21.30 -21.86 -60.02
N TYR A 643 21.93 -22.14 -58.88
CA TYR A 643 23.38 -22.07 -58.77
C TYR A 643 24.05 -23.39 -59.18
N PRO A 644 25.01 -23.37 -60.11
CA PRO A 644 25.81 -24.54 -60.42
C PRO A 644 26.85 -24.81 -59.31
N ALA A 645 27.33 -26.06 -59.22
CA ALA A 645 28.54 -26.35 -58.44
C ALA A 645 29.74 -25.65 -59.10
N ILE A 646 30.62 -25.04 -58.29
CA ILE A 646 31.80 -24.30 -58.77
C ILE A 646 33.06 -25.07 -58.34
N ASP A 647 33.79 -25.64 -59.30
CA ASP A 647 35.04 -26.37 -59.06
C ASP A 647 36.23 -25.42 -58.83
N GLY A 648 37.10 -25.69 -57.83
CA GLY A 648 38.29 -24.86 -57.54
C GLY A 648 39.26 -25.40 -56.48
N SER A 649 40.51 -25.67 -56.87
CA SER A 649 41.52 -26.50 -56.18
C SER A 649 42.36 -25.87 -55.05
N THR A 650 41.90 -24.85 -54.33
CA THR A 650 42.68 -24.25 -53.20
C THR A 650 41.88 -24.05 -51.91
N VAL A 651 40.61 -24.42 -51.89
CA VAL A 651 39.79 -24.47 -50.68
C VAL A 651 38.94 -25.72 -50.83
N GLY A 652 39.11 -26.71 -49.95
CA GLY A 652 38.23 -27.87 -49.96
C GLY A 652 36.84 -27.48 -49.49
N ASP A 653 35.94 -27.13 -50.42
CA ASP A 653 34.51 -27.39 -50.31
C ASP A 653 33.81 -27.25 -51.69
N ASP A 654 33.16 -28.33 -52.15
CA ASP A 654 32.57 -28.57 -53.47
C ASP A 654 31.03 -28.37 -53.46
N THR A 655 30.52 -27.25 -52.91
CA THR A 655 29.06 -27.05 -52.80
C THR A 655 28.53 -25.90 -53.66
N LYS A 656 27.30 -26.07 -54.19
CA LYS A 656 26.49 -25.05 -54.87
C LYS A 656 26.36 -23.73 -54.07
N CYS A 657 26.66 -23.78 -52.75
CA CYS A 657 26.61 -22.65 -51.83
C CYS A 657 27.57 -21.51 -52.20
N LYS A 658 28.78 -21.82 -52.67
CA LYS A 658 29.84 -20.83 -52.92
C LYS A 658 29.41 -19.73 -53.89
N GLY A 659 28.64 -20.09 -54.91
CA GLY A 659 28.09 -19.13 -55.85
C GLY A 659 27.13 -18.15 -55.18
N ALA A 660 26.18 -18.65 -54.37
CA ALA A 660 25.23 -17.81 -53.66
C ALA A 660 25.90 -16.96 -52.56
N VAL A 661 26.89 -17.50 -51.85
CA VAL A 661 27.70 -16.74 -50.89
C VAL A 661 28.45 -15.59 -51.59
N ASN A 662 29.01 -15.84 -52.78
CA ASN A 662 29.64 -14.80 -53.58
C ASN A 662 28.66 -13.74 -54.09
N THR A 663 27.38 -14.10 -54.24
CA THR A 663 26.33 -13.17 -54.64
C THR A 663 25.82 -12.32 -53.49
N PHE A 664 25.50 -12.96 -52.36
CA PHE A 664 24.73 -12.35 -51.28
C PHE A 664 25.58 -11.99 -50.05
N GLY A 665 26.74 -12.62 -49.86
CA GLY A 665 27.60 -12.48 -48.68
C GLY A 665 28.83 -11.61 -48.86
N ASN A 666 29.28 -11.42 -50.09
CA ASN A 666 30.47 -10.62 -50.37
C ASN A 666 30.28 -9.14 -49.99
N LYS A 667 31.35 -8.57 -49.46
CA LYS A 667 31.41 -7.16 -49.09
C LYS A 667 31.22 -6.28 -50.32
N LEU A 668 30.32 -5.30 -50.22
CA LEU A 668 30.03 -4.36 -51.30
C LEU A 668 31.07 -3.25 -51.37
N GLY A 669 31.45 -2.88 -52.59
CA GLY A 669 32.15 -1.64 -52.92
C GLY A 669 31.21 -0.47 -53.17
N VAL A 670 29.91 -0.73 -53.29
CA VAL A 670 28.83 0.23 -53.52
C VAL A 670 27.92 0.39 -52.30
N VAL A 671 27.40 1.59 -52.08
CA VAL A 671 26.43 1.88 -51.01
C VAL A 671 25.03 1.51 -51.49
N ILE A 672 24.35 0.63 -50.76
CA ILE A 672 22.92 0.36 -50.93
C ILE A 672 22.17 1.19 -49.90
N ASP A 673 21.49 2.24 -50.36
CA ASP A 673 20.68 3.09 -49.51
C ASP A 673 19.46 2.30 -49.01
N THR A 674 19.37 2.15 -47.69
CA THR A 674 18.23 1.56 -47.00
C THR A 674 17.66 2.58 -46.01
N LYS A 675 16.43 2.39 -45.54
CA LYS A 675 15.84 3.26 -44.52
C LYS A 675 16.56 3.17 -43.14
N THR A 676 17.71 2.52 -43.05
CA THR A 676 18.48 2.35 -41.81
C THR A 676 19.74 3.23 -41.78
N PRO A 677 20.29 3.62 -40.60
CA PRO A 677 21.40 4.57 -40.52
C PRO A 677 22.77 4.04 -40.98
N ARG A 678 22.88 2.76 -41.32
CA ARG A 678 24.15 2.13 -41.71
C ARG A 678 23.99 1.47 -43.06
N ASP A 679 24.92 1.77 -43.96
CA ASP A 679 25.02 1.11 -45.25
C ASP A 679 25.16 -0.40 -45.06
N ALA A 680 24.43 -1.17 -45.86
CA ALA A 680 24.54 -2.62 -45.84
C ALA A 680 25.94 -3.07 -46.29
N GLY A 681 26.57 -3.98 -45.52
CA GLY A 681 27.88 -4.53 -45.86
C GLY A 681 27.82 -5.52 -47.02
N ASN A 682 26.68 -6.20 -47.21
CA ASN A 682 26.42 -7.15 -48.29
C ASN A 682 24.92 -7.18 -48.67
N TYR A 683 24.57 -7.87 -49.76
CA TYR A 683 23.18 -7.95 -50.23
C TYR A 683 22.26 -8.72 -49.27
N SER A 684 22.77 -9.68 -48.51
CA SER A 684 21.98 -10.37 -47.46
C SER A 684 21.54 -9.38 -46.38
N GLU A 685 22.46 -8.52 -45.93
CA GLU A 685 22.16 -7.46 -44.97
C GLU A 685 21.20 -6.43 -45.57
N ALA A 686 21.38 -6.03 -46.83
CA ALA A 686 20.50 -5.07 -47.50
C ALA A 686 19.05 -5.56 -47.60
N LEU A 687 18.85 -6.87 -47.88
CA LEU A 687 17.53 -7.50 -47.85
C LEU A 687 16.93 -7.46 -46.44
N MET A 688 17.72 -7.83 -45.43
CA MET A 688 17.29 -7.86 -44.03
C MET A 688 16.97 -6.47 -43.47
N GLN A 689 17.74 -5.43 -43.84
CA GLN A 689 17.48 -4.03 -43.50
C GLN A 689 16.18 -3.49 -44.11
N ASN A 690 15.68 -4.13 -45.18
CA ASN A 690 14.41 -3.78 -45.82
C ASN A 690 13.20 -4.55 -45.31
N LEU A 691 13.35 -5.39 -44.28
CA LEU A 691 12.22 -5.98 -43.56
C LEU A 691 11.64 -5.02 -42.51
N GLY A 692 10.82 -5.51 -41.58
CA GLY A 692 10.43 -4.80 -40.37
C GLY A 692 11.62 -4.61 -39.43
N THR A 693 12.03 -3.37 -39.19
CA THR A 693 13.14 -3.01 -38.30
C THR A 693 12.73 -1.87 -37.37
N THR A 694 13.63 -1.41 -36.50
CA THR A 694 13.41 -0.20 -35.70
C THR A 694 12.98 1.00 -36.56
N TRP A 695 13.50 1.10 -37.78
CA TRP A 695 13.32 2.23 -38.70
C TRP A 695 12.12 2.07 -39.64
N THR A 696 11.76 0.85 -39.99
CA THR A 696 10.72 0.53 -40.98
C THR A 696 9.45 -0.05 -40.36
N SER A 697 9.45 -0.30 -39.04
CA SER A 697 8.33 -0.91 -38.30
C SER A 697 6.97 -0.25 -38.50
N GLY A 698 6.93 1.08 -38.66
CA GLY A 698 5.68 1.81 -38.89
C GLY A 698 4.93 1.39 -40.17
N GLU A 699 5.64 0.86 -41.16
CA GLU A 699 5.10 0.50 -42.48
C GLU A 699 5.10 -1.01 -42.72
N ARG A 700 5.97 -1.78 -42.05
CA ARG A 700 6.23 -3.19 -42.37
C ARG A 700 5.94 -4.19 -41.25
N MET A 701 5.56 -3.73 -40.06
CA MET A 701 5.22 -4.59 -38.91
C MET A 701 3.76 -4.43 -38.47
N ALA A 702 3.31 -5.37 -37.64
CA ALA A 702 2.05 -5.36 -36.92
C ALA A 702 2.27 -5.79 -35.46
N LEU A 703 1.25 -5.61 -34.63
CA LEU A 703 1.13 -6.34 -33.36
C LEU A 703 0.09 -7.46 -33.54
N LEU A 704 0.50 -8.67 -33.21
CA LEU A 704 -0.29 -9.90 -33.29
C LEU A 704 -0.09 -10.67 -31.98
N PRO A 705 -1.06 -11.42 -31.45
CA PRO A 705 -0.79 -12.23 -30.27
C PRO A 705 0.25 -13.32 -30.57
N GLN A 706 1.05 -13.67 -29.55
CA GLN A 706 2.23 -14.51 -29.70
C GLN A 706 1.89 -15.92 -30.23
N ILE A 707 0.77 -16.51 -29.83
CA ILE A 707 0.37 -17.85 -30.28
C ILE A 707 0.09 -17.86 -31.78
N GLN A 708 -0.68 -16.89 -32.27
CA GLN A 708 -0.96 -16.74 -33.70
C GLN A 708 0.32 -16.45 -34.49
N ASN A 709 1.26 -15.72 -33.90
CA ASN A 709 2.59 -15.47 -34.48
C ASN A 709 3.39 -16.77 -34.66
N SER A 710 3.43 -17.63 -33.65
CA SER A 710 4.14 -18.92 -33.71
C SER A 710 3.42 -19.91 -34.64
N MET A 711 2.08 -19.97 -34.61
CA MET A 711 1.31 -20.78 -35.57
C MET A 711 1.50 -20.33 -37.01
N LYS A 712 1.62 -19.01 -37.27
CA LYS A 712 1.97 -18.49 -38.60
C LYS A 712 3.32 -19.04 -39.03
N TYR A 713 4.32 -19.02 -38.17
CA TYR A 713 5.62 -19.59 -38.48
C TYR A 713 5.49 -21.06 -38.93
N ASP A 714 4.78 -21.89 -38.17
CA ASP A 714 4.60 -23.32 -38.51
C ASP A 714 3.81 -23.53 -39.81
N ILE A 715 2.80 -22.69 -40.06
CA ILE A 715 2.04 -22.69 -41.32
C ILE A 715 2.99 -22.53 -42.51
N PHE A 716 3.83 -21.49 -42.49
CA PHE A 716 4.69 -21.14 -43.63
C PHE A 716 6.01 -21.91 -43.67
N ASN A 717 6.43 -22.55 -42.57
CA ASN A 717 7.57 -23.47 -42.56
C ASN A 717 7.19 -24.91 -42.96
N GLY A 718 5.91 -25.18 -43.22
CA GLY A 718 5.43 -26.52 -43.60
C GLY A 718 5.37 -27.51 -42.42
N ASN A 719 5.45 -27.03 -41.19
CA ASN A 719 5.47 -27.85 -39.98
C ASN A 719 4.07 -28.38 -39.64
N ASN A 720 4.01 -29.25 -38.63
CA ASN A 720 2.78 -29.57 -37.94
C ASN A 720 2.39 -28.38 -37.05
N ILE A 721 1.24 -27.76 -37.30
CA ILE A 721 0.85 -26.49 -36.66
C ILE A 721 0.46 -26.71 -35.20
N ASP A 722 -0.20 -27.82 -34.91
CA ASP A 722 -0.52 -28.28 -33.57
C ASP A 722 -0.16 -29.77 -33.45
N ALA A 723 1.01 -30.03 -32.89
CA ALA A 723 1.52 -31.40 -32.73
C ALA A 723 0.79 -32.19 -31.64
N SER A 724 0.15 -31.51 -30.68
CA SER A 724 -0.58 -32.13 -29.57
C SER A 724 -2.08 -32.23 -29.82
N PHE A 725 -2.59 -31.82 -30.98
CA PHE A 725 -4.01 -31.77 -31.33
C PHE A 725 -4.81 -33.02 -30.93
N SER A 726 -4.29 -34.22 -31.20
CA SER A 726 -4.96 -35.49 -30.86
C SER A 726 -5.05 -35.78 -29.36
N LYS A 727 -4.18 -35.17 -28.54
CA LYS A 727 -4.15 -35.32 -27.08
C LYS A 727 -5.08 -34.31 -26.36
N LYS A 728 -5.57 -33.29 -27.08
CA LYS A 728 -6.43 -32.22 -26.57
C LYS A 728 -7.88 -32.69 -26.36
N THR A 729 -8.60 -32.04 -25.45
CA THR A 729 -10.06 -32.18 -25.29
C THR A 729 -10.81 -31.65 -26.51
N LEU A 730 -12.11 -31.95 -26.63
CA LEU A 730 -12.93 -31.45 -27.75
C LEU A 730 -12.89 -29.91 -27.85
N ASN A 731 -13.06 -29.21 -26.73
CA ASN A 731 -13.05 -27.75 -26.68
C ASN A 731 -11.70 -27.18 -27.11
N GLN A 732 -10.60 -27.70 -26.57
CA GLN A 732 -9.25 -27.32 -26.98
C GLN A 732 -9.00 -27.58 -28.47
N ARG A 733 -9.48 -28.70 -29.02
CA ARG A 733 -9.38 -28.98 -30.46
C ARG A 733 -10.14 -27.94 -31.27
N VAL A 734 -11.37 -27.59 -30.88
CA VAL A 734 -12.17 -26.54 -31.54
C VAL A 734 -11.47 -25.18 -31.46
N CYS A 735 -10.87 -24.84 -30.31
CA CYS A 735 -10.07 -23.63 -30.15
C CYS A 735 -8.82 -23.61 -31.04
N SER A 736 -8.06 -24.72 -31.10
CA SER A 736 -6.91 -24.85 -32.02
C SER A 736 -7.32 -24.65 -33.48
N LEU A 737 -8.43 -25.26 -33.91
CA LEU A 737 -8.99 -25.05 -35.24
C LEU A 737 -9.32 -23.58 -35.50
N GLY A 738 -9.97 -22.91 -34.55
CA GLY A 738 -10.26 -21.49 -34.63
C GLY A 738 -9.01 -20.61 -34.68
N ARG A 739 -7.97 -20.92 -33.90
CA ARG A 739 -6.70 -20.16 -33.90
C ARG A 739 -6.01 -20.24 -35.26
N ILE A 740 -5.91 -21.43 -35.84
CA ILE A 740 -5.37 -21.61 -37.20
C ILE A 740 -6.20 -20.82 -38.22
N ALA A 741 -7.53 -20.87 -38.12
CA ALA A 741 -8.42 -20.06 -38.96
C ALA A 741 -8.19 -18.56 -38.78
N THR A 742 -7.95 -18.06 -37.56
CA THR A 742 -7.65 -16.64 -37.32
C THR A 742 -6.30 -16.21 -37.88
N VAL A 743 -5.29 -17.08 -37.92
CA VAL A 743 -4.00 -16.81 -38.59
C VAL A 743 -4.21 -16.64 -40.10
N CYS A 744 -5.01 -17.52 -40.71
CA CYS A 744 -5.38 -17.36 -42.12
C CYS A 744 -6.13 -16.05 -42.38
N LYS A 745 -7.06 -15.67 -41.48
CA LYS A 745 -7.76 -14.38 -41.55
C LYS A 745 -6.83 -13.19 -41.35
N TYR A 746 -5.83 -13.29 -40.47
CA TYR A 746 -4.76 -12.30 -40.31
C TYR A 746 -3.98 -12.09 -41.61
N MET A 747 -3.49 -13.17 -42.22
CA MET A 747 -2.73 -13.12 -43.47
C MET A 747 -3.57 -12.56 -44.63
N ASN A 748 -4.88 -12.84 -44.62
CA ASN A 748 -5.84 -12.31 -45.57
C ASN A 748 -6.38 -10.92 -45.19
N HIS A 749 -6.02 -10.33 -44.05
CA HIS A 749 -6.54 -9.02 -43.68
C HIS A 749 -5.91 -7.94 -44.58
N LYS A 750 -6.72 -7.05 -45.16
CA LYS A 750 -6.24 -6.05 -46.15
C LYS A 750 -5.05 -5.23 -45.64
N ALA A 751 -5.13 -4.74 -44.41
CA ALA A 751 -4.05 -3.95 -43.80
C ALA A 751 -2.71 -4.72 -43.67
N ILE A 752 -2.75 -6.05 -43.60
CA ILE A 752 -1.57 -6.91 -43.52
C ILE A 752 -1.05 -7.21 -44.93
N ARG A 753 -1.93 -7.52 -45.88
CA ARG A 753 -1.55 -7.70 -47.30
C ARG A 753 -0.90 -6.45 -47.90
N ASP A 754 -1.47 -5.27 -47.65
CA ASP A 754 -0.92 -3.99 -48.14
C ASP A 754 0.54 -3.79 -47.66
N ARG A 755 0.83 -4.20 -46.41
CA ARG A 755 2.17 -4.10 -45.81
C ARG A 755 3.13 -5.18 -46.31
N MET A 756 2.61 -6.38 -46.60
CA MET A 756 3.36 -7.43 -47.29
C MET A 756 3.81 -6.94 -48.67
N VAL A 757 2.92 -6.30 -49.43
CA VAL A 757 3.24 -5.70 -50.75
C VAL A 757 4.32 -4.63 -50.62
N ILE A 758 4.21 -3.73 -49.64
CA ILE A 758 5.25 -2.71 -49.36
C ILE A 758 6.61 -3.37 -49.07
N THR A 759 6.61 -4.47 -48.34
CA THR A 759 7.85 -5.18 -47.98
C THR A 759 8.45 -5.89 -49.19
N ASN A 760 7.66 -6.62 -49.98
CA ASN A 760 8.09 -7.26 -51.21
C ASN A 760 8.69 -6.25 -52.20
N ASN A 761 8.01 -5.13 -52.45
CA ASN A 761 8.52 -4.09 -53.35
C ASN A 761 9.89 -3.55 -52.91
N ALA A 762 10.13 -3.45 -51.59
CA ALA A 762 11.41 -3.01 -51.06
C ALA A 762 12.52 -4.06 -51.24
N LEU A 763 12.21 -5.34 -51.07
CA LEU A 763 13.15 -6.44 -51.33
C LEU A 763 13.48 -6.54 -52.82
N GLU A 764 12.48 -6.46 -53.68
CA GLU A 764 12.64 -6.49 -55.14
C GLU A 764 13.50 -5.33 -55.65
N ALA A 765 13.40 -4.14 -55.04
CA ALA A 765 14.29 -3.03 -55.37
C ALA A 765 15.76 -3.31 -55.05
N VAL A 766 16.05 -4.05 -53.96
CA VAL A 766 17.41 -4.53 -53.64
C VAL A 766 17.86 -5.57 -54.65
N LEU A 767 16.98 -6.47 -55.07
CA LEU A 767 17.28 -7.48 -56.09
C LEU A 767 17.50 -6.87 -57.48
N ASP A 768 16.80 -5.80 -57.84
CA ASP A 768 17.06 -5.02 -59.06
C ASP A 768 18.47 -4.38 -59.01
N GLN A 769 18.90 -3.88 -57.86
CA GLN A 769 20.27 -3.39 -57.67
C GLN A 769 21.30 -4.53 -57.76
N LEU A 770 21.02 -5.68 -57.15
CA LEU A 770 21.85 -6.89 -57.28
C LEU A 770 22.00 -7.30 -58.75
N GLN A 771 20.90 -7.27 -59.51
CA GLN A 771 20.86 -7.62 -60.93
C GLN A 771 21.78 -6.75 -61.79
N THR A 772 22.07 -5.51 -61.38
CA THR A 772 22.95 -4.58 -62.12
C THR A 772 24.40 -4.54 -61.62
N SER A 773 24.70 -5.13 -60.45
CA SER A 773 26.05 -5.12 -59.86
C SER A 773 27.11 -5.92 -60.64
N SER A 774 28.28 -5.35 -60.88
CA SER A 774 29.42 -6.07 -61.47
C SER A 774 30.30 -6.78 -60.44
N GLU A 775 30.01 -6.64 -59.14
CA GLU A 775 30.88 -7.10 -58.04
C GLU A 775 30.53 -8.50 -57.52
N VAL A 776 29.46 -9.09 -58.04
CA VAL A 776 28.86 -10.32 -57.53
C VAL A 776 28.77 -11.38 -58.62
N TYR A 777 28.89 -12.65 -58.24
CA TYR A 777 28.63 -13.76 -59.16
C TYR A 777 27.13 -13.84 -59.49
N LYS A 778 26.79 -14.17 -60.74
CA LYS A 778 25.41 -14.30 -61.22
C LYS A 778 25.31 -15.52 -62.14
N PRO A 779 24.43 -16.48 -61.85
CA PRO A 779 24.14 -17.56 -62.80
C PRO A 779 23.56 -17.02 -64.11
N ASP A 780 23.92 -17.66 -65.23
CA ASP A 780 23.43 -17.26 -66.55
C ASP A 780 21.91 -17.40 -66.64
N GLY A 781 21.24 -16.36 -67.14
CA GLY A 781 19.78 -16.35 -67.34
C GLY A 781 18.95 -16.22 -66.06
N LEU A 782 19.57 -15.99 -64.90
CA LEU A 782 18.86 -15.71 -63.65
C LEU A 782 18.49 -14.22 -63.56
N ASP A 783 17.19 -13.96 -63.39
CA ASP A 783 16.66 -12.67 -62.96
C ASP A 783 16.21 -12.78 -61.50
N PHE A 784 16.92 -12.11 -60.59
CA PHE A 784 16.71 -12.29 -59.15
C PHE A 784 15.31 -11.87 -58.68
N LYS A 785 14.77 -10.78 -59.26
CA LYS A 785 13.44 -10.27 -58.92
C LYS A 785 12.34 -11.22 -59.37
N THR A 786 12.37 -11.65 -60.62
CA THR A 786 11.40 -12.62 -61.15
C THR A 786 11.48 -13.94 -60.39
N ALA A 787 12.70 -14.37 -60.02
CA ALA A 787 12.89 -15.57 -59.20
C ALA A 787 12.29 -15.40 -57.79
N HIS A 788 12.47 -14.24 -57.14
CA HIS A 788 11.86 -13.95 -55.84
C HIS A 788 10.34 -13.90 -55.91
N GLN A 789 9.78 -13.23 -56.91
CA GLN A 789 8.32 -13.15 -57.11
C GLN A 789 7.70 -14.53 -57.25
N LYS A 790 8.29 -15.39 -58.09
CA LYS A 790 7.81 -16.76 -58.29
C LYS A 790 7.95 -17.61 -57.04
N TRP A 791 9.11 -17.55 -56.39
CA TRP A 791 9.38 -18.30 -55.16
C TRP A 791 8.44 -17.86 -54.03
N PHE A 792 8.23 -16.55 -53.86
CA PHE A 792 7.35 -16.01 -52.82
C PHE A 792 5.89 -16.39 -53.08
N GLU A 793 5.42 -16.34 -54.33
CA GLU A 793 4.08 -16.84 -54.69
C GLU A 793 3.90 -18.30 -54.30
N ASP A 794 4.86 -19.15 -54.64
CA ASP A 794 4.82 -20.58 -54.34
C ASP A 794 4.84 -20.84 -52.84
N MET A 795 5.75 -20.18 -52.10
CA MET A 795 5.86 -20.30 -50.64
C MET A 795 4.59 -19.80 -49.94
N TYR A 796 4.04 -18.66 -50.37
CA TYR A 796 2.83 -18.10 -49.78
C TYR A 796 1.63 -19.03 -49.97
N LYS A 797 1.43 -19.56 -51.19
CA LYS A 797 0.38 -20.55 -51.47
C LYS A 797 0.60 -21.86 -50.72
N ALA A 798 1.85 -22.33 -50.62
CA ALA A 798 2.20 -23.53 -49.89
C ALA A 798 1.88 -23.42 -48.39
N GLY A 799 2.03 -22.23 -47.78
CA GLY A 799 1.63 -22.00 -46.40
C GLY A 799 0.12 -22.20 -46.19
N PHE A 800 -0.73 -21.55 -47.00
CA PHE A 800 -2.18 -21.75 -46.92
C PHE A 800 -2.59 -23.20 -47.22
N GLU A 801 -1.90 -23.86 -48.16
CA GLU A 801 -2.13 -25.27 -48.44
C GLU A 801 -1.76 -26.18 -47.26
N ASN A 802 -0.64 -25.89 -46.57
CA ASN A 802 -0.28 -26.58 -45.32
C ASN A 802 -1.38 -26.38 -44.26
N ALA A 803 -1.83 -25.14 -44.04
CA ALA A 803 -2.93 -24.86 -43.10
C ALA A 803 -4.19 -25.67 -43.43
N ARG A 804 -4.65 -25.65 -44.69
CA ARG A 804 -5.81 -26.44 -45.13
C ARG A 804 -5.60 -27.94 -44.94
N THR A 805 -4.43 -28.46 -45.30
CA THR A 805 -4.11 -29.89 -45.18
C THR A 805 -4.12 -30.33 -43.72
N ARG A 806 -3.52 -29.54 -42.82
CA ARG A 806 -3.49 -29.81 -41.38
C ARG A 806 -4.88 -29.71 -40.76
N LEU A 807 -5.63 -28.65 -41.07
CA LEU A 807 -7.02 -28.49 -40.64
C LEU A 807 -7.92 -29.67 -41.07
N GLY A 808 -7.77 -30.14 -42.32
CA GLY A 808 -8.49 -31.32 -42.79
C GLY A 808 -8.10 -32.59 -42.02
N THR A 809 -6.80 -32.78 -41.76
CA THR A 809 -6.30 -33.89 -40.96
C THR A 809 -6.85 -33.86 -39.53
N TYR A 810 -6.81 -32.69 -38.88
CA TYR A 810 -7.34 -32.47 -37.54
C TYR A 810 -8.85 -32.73 -37.47
N LEU A 811 -9.61 -32.28 -38.47
CA LEU A 811 -11.05 -32.52 -38.55
C LEU A 811 -11.38 -34.04 -38.58
N THR A 812 -10.57 -34.87 -39.27
CA THR A 812 -10.80 -36.33 -39.27
C THR A 812 -10.64 -36.99 -37.90
N SER A 813 -9.97 -36.31 -36.96
CA SER A 813 -9.81 -36.79 -35.58
C SER A 813 -10.97 -36.41 -34.64
N ILE A 814 -11.93 -35.61 -35.13
CA ILE A 814 -13.16 -35.27 -34.40
C ILE A 814 -14.28 -36.20 -34.87
N THR A 815 -14.86 -36.95 -33.94
CA THR A 815 -15.92 -37.92 -34.20
C THR A 815 -17.27 -37.25 -34.48
N SER A 816 -18.18 -37.98 -35.14
CA SER A 816 -19.55 -37.46 -35.40
C SER A 816 -20.31 -37.14 -34.11
N ALA A 817 -20.12 -37.94 -33.05
CA ALA A 817 -20.74 -37.69 -31.75
C ALA A 817 -20.19 -36.42 -31.08
N GLU A 818 -18.88 -36.17 -31.20
CA GLU A 818 -18.27 -34.91 -30.74
C GLU A 818 -18.80 -33.71 -31.53
N LEU A 819 -18.89 -33.79 -32.86
CA LEU A 819 -19.47 -32.72 -33.69
C LEU A 819 -20.94 -32.44 -33.34
N ASP A 820 -21.72 -33.46 -33.01
CA ASP A 820 -23.13 -33.33 -32.62
C ASP A 820 -23.31 -32.70 -31.23
N SER A 821 -22.25 -32.66 -30.40
CA SER A 821 -22.27 -31.99 -29.09
C SER A 821 -21.99 -30.48 -29.15
N LEU A 822 -21.52 -29.96 -30.28
CA LEU A 822 -21.27 -28.54 -30.49
C LEU A 822 -22.56 -27.79 -30.86
N ASP A 823 -22.60 -26.48 -30.61
CA ASP A 823 -23.68 -25.64 -31.11
C ASP A 823 -23.72 -25.64 -32.66
N PRO A 824 -24.89 -25.39 -33.29
CA PRO A 824 -25.05 -25.52 -34.73
C PRO A 824 -24.07 -24.68 -35.57
N ASP A 825 -23.73 -23.47 -35.10
CA ASP A 825 -22.87 -22.54 -35.84
C ASP A 825 -21.41 -22.97 -35.73
N THR A 826 -20.96 -23.38 -34.54
CA THR A 826 -19.61 -23.93 -34.33
C THR A 826 -19.41 -25.26 -35.02
N LYS A 827 -20.41 -26.15 -35.00
CA LYS A 827 -20.39 -27.39 -35.78
C LYS A 827 -20.18 -27.11 -37.27
N ALA A 828 -20.96 -26.18 -37.84
CA ALA A 828 -20.84 -25.80 -39.25
C ALA A 828 -19.45 -25.18 -39.54
N ALA A 829 -18.93 -24.35 -38.64
CA ALA A 829 -17.60 -23.75 -38.79
C ALA A 829 -16.47 -24.79 -38.72
N VAL A 830 -16.56 -25.78 -37.82
CA VAL A 830 -15.59 -26.88 -37.72
C VAL A 830 -15.64 -27.76 -38.97
N GLN A 831 -16.83 -28.11 -39.45
CA GLN A 831 -16.98 -28.92 -40.67
C GLN A 831 -16.43 -28.23 -41.92
N ASN A 832 -16.48 -26.90 -41.97
CA ASN A 832 -15.97 -26.08 -43.08
C ASN A 832 -14.70 -25.31 -42.69
N VAL A 833 -13.94 -25.76 -41.70
CA VAL A 833 -12.83 -24.97 -41.13
C VAL A 833 -11.77 -24.62 -42.18
N GLN A 834 -11.54 -25.52 -43.16
CA GLN A 834 -10.59 -25.33 -44.25
C GLN A 834 -10.92 -24.11 -45.14
N ASP A 835 -12.20 -23.72 -45.24
CA ASP A 835 -12.63 -22.57 -46.05
C ASP A 835 -12.11 -21.25 -45.48
N ASN A 836 -11.81 -21.19 -44.17
CA ASN A 836 -11.21 -20.01 -43.55
C ASN A 836 -9.76 -19.78 -44.00
N CYS A 837 -9.13 -20.79 -44.62
CA CYS A 837 -7.74 -20.75 -45.08
C CYS A 837 -7.63 -20.78 -46.60
N LYS A 838 -8.57 -20.14 -47.32
CA LYS A 838 -8.41 -19.83 -48.74
C LYS A 838 -7.46 -18.63 -48.91
N GLU A 839 -6.41 -18.76 -49.70
CA GLU A 839 -5.49 -17.67 -49.95
C GLU A 839 -6.13 -16.56 -50.78
N VAL A 840 -5.72 -15.31 -50.53
CA VAL A 840 -5.98 -14.17 -51.42
C VAL A 840 -4.73 -13.88 -52.24
N TRP A 841 -4.80 -14.14 -53.54
CA TRP A 841 -3.72 -13.91 -54.48
C TRP A 841 -4.25 -13.38 -55.83
N PRO A 842 -3.63 -12.39 -56.48
CA PRO A 842 -2.44 -11.64 -56.02
C PRO A 842 -2.74 -10.80 -54.78
N LEU A 843 -1.71 -10.45 -54.00
CA LEU A 843 -1.88 -9.80 -52.69
C LEU A 843 -2.63 -8.45 -52.75
N ASP A 844 -2.57 -7.77 -53.89
CA ASP A 844 -3.20 -6.48 -54.20
C ASP A 844 -4.63 -6.59 -54.75
N SER A 845 -5.16 -7.81 -54.89
CA SER A 845 -6.56 -8.02 -55.27
C SER A 845 -7.51 -7.41 -54.22
N ALA A 846 -8.52 -6.68 -54.74
CA ALA A 846 -9.48 -5.88 -53.98
C ALA A 846 -10.38 -6.73 -53.07
#